data_AF-A0A7J2YSW0-F1
#
_entry.id   AF-A0A7J2YSW0-F1
#
_cell.length_a   1.000
_cell.length_b   1.000
_cell.length_c   1.000
_cell.angle_alpha   90.00
_cell.angle_beta   90.00
_cell.angle_gamma   90.00
#
_symmetry.space_group_name_H-M   'P 1'
#
loop_
_entity.id
_entity.type
_entity.pdbx_description
1 polymer ?
#
loop_
_entity_poly.entity_id
_entity_poly.type
_entity_poly.pdbx_seq_one_letter_code
_entity_poly.pdbx_strand_id
1 'polypeptide(L)'
;MAQQQKSGFNATIIDASTKEPVDKDSLLDLLKTHRVNTHSVENPKIRLEEVIPALRKAKVNLPEAFFRDLAKKLGMPFFDNQKVTRIYHQQQKSQLISILPYPLISKYKIIPLDIQGSIVDLAVDNPLDHRVLVTVQYLFAQRKISLHVVSTKSVELAIDNIYNEIHKKQAMLDLYNRTPDQSAYRILYPNQKYFILAVVAAITVSAILSSIITFMVLFAAVSVAYFIVNPIKIYISIRGFKGGRAPTRITPGEILWTHSEDFPVYTILIPVFHEAGVLAQNLLNMYHLNYPRNKLDIKILMEEKDSETINEAKRLGLFGAPQKYVKGIPREEYSEFLKMFDPIVIPGAQVTTKPRACNYGLLRAKGELCVIYDAEDRPDPNQLKKAAIVFLRSPQDVVCLQSKLNFYNADENLLTKWFSIEYANWYEFYLQGLDWIEAPIPLGGTSNHFRKKGLDQLGRWDPYNVTEDADIGIRLARQKLKTEMIDTYTYEEAPISVKAWVVQRSRWYKGHLQTYLVHMRHPVKLYRDLGAEKFLKLQLTFGTSVFIPIVNPFLWAMLALTSIMPPLFGWIDPSYLQPICLFDLIVGNLSFLAIYVVACIKLKKYNYMPYALLMPGYWALHSFASWRGLIQLIRKPFQWDKTSHGVSKIAKT
;
A
#
# COMPACT_ATOMS: atom_id res chain seq x y z
N MET A 1 -38.04 0.66 -43.09
CA MET A 1 -37.92 -0.50 -42.17
C MET A 1 -37.80 -0.07 -40.68
N ALA A 2 -38.45 1.01 -40.25
CA ALA A 2 -38.28 1.59 -38.91
C ALA A 2 -39.61 1.69 -38.11
N GLN A 3 -40.56 0.78 -38.34
CA GLN A 3 -41.91 0.86 -37.73
C GLN A 3 -42.48 -0.47 -37.20
N GLN A 4 -41.66 -1.53 -37.07
CA GLN A 4 -42.15 -2.86 -36.67
C GLN A 4 -41.50 -3.43 -35.39
N GLN A 5 -41.05 -2.58 -34.48
CA GLN A 5 -40.45 -3.01 -33.20
C GLN A 5 -41.15 -2.40 -31.97
N LYS A 6 -42.48 -2.26 -32.01
CA LYS A 6 -43.30 -1.76 -30.89
C LYS A 6 -44.21 -2.80 -30.23
N SER A 7 -44.15 -4.08 -30.59
CA SER A 7 -44.97 -5.12 -29.97
C SER A 7 -44.10 -6.20 -29.33
N GLY A 8 -43.80 -6.05 -28.04
CA GLY A 8 -43.06 -7.07 -27.28
C GLY A 8 -42.41 -6.60 -25.98
N PHE A 9 -43.00 -5.65 -25.24
CA PHE A 9 -42.54 -5.26 -23.90
C PHE A 9 -43.74 -5.16 -22.94
N ASN A 10 -44.45 -6.28 -22.74
CA ASN A 10 -45.43 -6.41 -21.64
C ASN A 10 -44.74 -7.09 -20.45
N ALA A 11 -43.84 -6.37 -19.79
CA ALA A 11 -43.45 -6.69 -18.42
C ALA A 11 -44.26 -5.78 -17.50
N THR A 12 -45.27 -6.37 -16.86
CA THR A 12 -46.13 -5.73 -15.87
C THR A 12 -45.25 -5.07 -14.81
N ILE A 13 -45.19 -3.74 -14.85
CA ILE A 13 -44.76 -2.92 -13.70
C ILE A 13 -45.62 -3.41 -12.53
N ILE A 14 -45.01 -3.88 -11.45
CA ILE A 14 -45.73 -4.03 -10.20
C ILE A 14 -46.13 -2.60 -9.82
N ASP A 15 -47.43 -2.40 -9.98
CA ASP A 15 -48.23 -1.22 -9.79
C ASP A 15 -47.64 -0.18 -8.82
N ALA A 16 -47.06 0.89 -9.38
CA ALA A 16 -46.75 2.13 -8.67
C ALA A 16 -47.81 3.21 -8.96
N SER A 17 -49.05 2.82 -9.31
CA SER A 17 -50.10 3.76 -9.74
C SER A 17 -50.88 4.44 -8.61
N THR A 18 -50.45 4.39 -7.34
CA THR A 18 -51.13 5.15 -6.29
C THR A 18 -50.23 5.92 -5.32
N LYS A 19 -50.34 7.25 -5.47
CA LYS A 19 -50.32 8.34 -4.48
C LYS A 19 -48.97 9.01 -4.14
N GLU A 20 -48.91 10.28 -4.58
CA GLU A 20 -47.89 11.34 -4.47
C GLU A 20 -46.58 11.14 -5.25
N PRO A 21 -46.29 11.96 -6.29
CA PRO A 21 -44.97 11.98 -6.90
C PRO A 21 -43.97 12.46 -5.85
N VAL A 22 -42.99 11.62 -5.52
CA VAL A 22 -41.85 12.03 -4.70
C VAL A 22 -40.98 12.94 -5.54
N ASP A 23 -41.14 14.24 -5.36
CA ASP A 23 -40.22 15.24 -5.91
C ASP A 23 -39.00 15.42 -5.00
N LYS A 24 -38.06 16.26 -5.44
CA LYS A 24 -36.81 16.49 -4.72
C LYS A 24 -37.07 17.14 -3.35
N ASP A 25 -38.01 18.06 -3.27
CA ASP A 25 -38.30 18.80 -2.03
C ASP A 25 -38.92 17.88 -0.98
N SER A 26 -39.86 17.03 -1.41
CA SER A 26 -40.50 15.97 -0.65
C SER A 26 -39.51 14.92 -0.11
N LEU A 27 -38.40 14.67 -0.82
CA LEU A 27 -37.29 13.83 -0.36
C LEU A 27 -36.37 14.56 0.62
N LEU A 28 -36.08 15.85 0.38
CA LEU A 28 -35.27 16.69 1.27
C LEU A 28 -35.97 16.89 2.62
N ASP A 29 -37.28 17.07 2.64
CA ASP A 29 -38.06 17.17 3.88
C ASP A 29 -38.06 15.85 4.66
N LEU A 30 -38.15 14.72 3.96
CA LEU A 30 -38.02 13.41 4.58
C LEU A 30 -36.63 13.25 5.23
N LEU A 31 -35.57 13.66 4.54
CA LEU A 31 -34.20 13.64 5.07
C LEU A 31 -34.07 14.54 6.32
N LYS A 32 -34.63 15.75 6.29
CA LYS A 32 -34.64 16.70 7.43
C LYS A 32 -35.40 16.15 8.64
N THR A 33 -36.52 15.46 8.41
CA THR A 33 -37.30 14.78 9.45
C THR A 33 -36.45 13.74 10.19
N HIS A 34 -35.55 13.06 9.46
CA HIS A 34 -34.61 12.09 10.01
C HIS A 34 -33.28 12.70 10.48
N ARG A 35 -33.21 14.03 10.66
CA ARG A 35 -32.02 14.79 11.10
C ARG A 35 -30.79 14.55 10.21
N VAL A 36 -31.00 14.31 8.93
CA VAL A 36 -29.93 14.13 7.95
C VAL A 36 -29.50 15.51 7.42
N ASN A 37 -28.18 15.76 7.36
CA ASN A 37 -27.66 17.00 6.79
C ASN A 37 -27.82 17.00 5.25
N THR A 38 -28.67 17.90 4.75
CA THR A 38 -29.03 18.03 3.32
C THR A 38 -28.22 19.05 2.54
N HIS A 39 -27.35 19.83 3.18
CA HIS A 39 -26.67 20.98 2.55
C HIS A 39 -25.89 20.60 1.28
N SER A 40 -25.37 19.36 1.22
CA SER A 40 -24.63 18.85 0.06
C SER A 40 -25.48 18.52 -1.17
N VAL A 41 -26.80 18.41 -1.01
CA VAL A 41 -27.74 17.93 -2.04
C VAL A 41 -28.85 18.93 -2.40
N GLU A 42 -28.88 20.07 -1.71
CA GLU A 42 -29.81 21.18 -1.99
C GLU A 42 -29.48 21.91 -3.31
N ASN A 43 -28.29 21.71 -3.88
CA ASN A 43 -27.89 22.31 -5.16
C ASN A 43 -28.89 21.96 -6.30
N PRO A 44 -29.45 22.93 -7.03
CA PRO A 44 -30.40 22.69 -8.12
C PRO A 44 -29.89 21.76 -9.23
N LYS A 45 -28.56 21.67 -9.41
CA LYS A 45 -27.93 20.78 -10.40
C LYS A 45 -28.06 19.30 -10.06
N ILE A 46 -28.27 18.95 -8.79
CA ILE A 46 -28.42 17.56 -8.34
C ILE A 46 -29.86 17.12 -8.56
N ARG A 47 -30.05 16.12 -9.41
CA ARG A 47 -31.36 15.54 -9.73
C ARG A 47 -31.86 14.66 -8.57
N LEU A 48 -33.17 14.42 -8.53
CA LEU A 48 -33.82 13.56 -7.52
C LEU A 48 -33.10 12.20 -7.35
N GLU A 49 -32.87 11.51 -8.46
CA GLU A 49 -32.17 10.23 -8.53
C GLU A 49 -30.72 10.26 -8.01
N GLU A 50 -30.11 11.44 -7.94
CA GLU A 50 -28.73 11.62 -7.51
C GLU A 50 -28.62 12.02 -6.03
N VAL A 51 -29.72 12.33 -5.35
CA VAL A 51 -29.71 12.78 -3.94
C VAL A 51 -29.09 11.71 -3.03
N ILE A 52 -29.63 10.48 -3.02
CA ILE A 52 -29.08 9.39 -2.20
C ILE A 52 -27.62 9.07 -2.58
N PRO A 53 -27.27 8.90 -3.88
CA PRO A 53 -25.88 8.74 -4.30
C PRO A 53 -24.94 9.87 -3.85
N ALA A 54 -25.37 11.13 -3.93
CA ALA A 54 -24.58 12.29 -3.54
C ALA A 54 -24.37 12.35 -2.02
N LEU A 55 -25.40 12.05 -1.22
CA LEU A 55 -25.27 11.91 0.24
C LEU A 55 -24.29 10.80 0.62
N ARG A 56 -24.34 9.65 -0.06
CA ARG A 56 -23.35 8.58 0.13
C ARG A 56 -21.94 9.04 -0.23
N LYS A 57 -21.78 9.76 -1.35
CA LYS A 57 -20.49 10.32 -1.77
C LYS A 57 -19.95 11.33 -0.75
N ALA A 58 -20.84 12.09 -0.11
CA ALA A 58 -20.54 13.02 0.98
C ALA A 58 -20.43 12.35 2.36
N LYS A 59 -20.54 11.01 2.43
CA LYS A 59 -20.48 10.19 3.67
C LYS A 59 -21.53 10.54 4.72
N VAL A 60 -22.69 11.00 4.29
CA VAL A 60 -23.81 11.19 5.18
C VAL A 60 -24.48 9.83 5.43
N ASN A 61 -24.50 9.38 6.68
CA ASN A 61 -25.11 8.10 7.03
C ASN A 61 -26.63 8.24 7.09
N LEU A 62 -27.34 7.44 6.29
CA LEU A 62 -28.80 7.44 6.25
C LEU A 62 -29.35 6.42 7.25
N PRO A 63 -30.20 6.83 8.20
CA PRO A 63 -30.75 5.92 9.18
C PRO A 63 -31.69 4.90 8.51
N GLU A 64 -31.79 3.70 9.06
CA GLU A 64 -32.71 2.68 8.54
C GLU A 64 -34.17 3.14 8.53
N ALA A 65 -34.55 3.98 9.50
CA ALA A 65 -35.87 4.60 9.58
C ALA A 65 -36.19 5.46 8.35
N PHE A 66 -35.20 6.18 7.79
CA PHE A 66 -35.39 6.95 6.56
C PHE A 66 -35.79 6.04 5.38
N PHE A 67 -35.12 4.91 5.20
CA PHE A 67 -35.44 3.98 4.10
C PHE A 67 -36.81 3.33 4.28
N ARG A 68 -37.23 3.08 5.53
CA ARG A 68 -38.57 2.58 5.83
C ARG A 68 -39.67 3.57 5.43
N ASP A 69 -39.48 4.83 5.78
CA ASP A 69 -40.45 5.88 5.44
C ASP A 69 -40.43 6.20 3.94
N LEU A 70 -39.26 6.15 3.30
CA LEU A 70 -39.13 6.26 1.85
C LEU A 70 -39.90 5.14 1.14
N ALA A 71 -39.76 3.90 1.60
CA ALA A 71 -40.49 2.76 1.06
C ALA A 71 -42.01 2.94 1.20
N LYS A 72 -42.46 3.40 2.39
CA LYS A 72 -43.87 3.68 2.66
C LYS A 72 -44.42 4.76 1.73
N LYS A 73 -43.64 5.82 1.50
CA LYS A 73 -44.00 6.93 0.61
C LYS A 73 -44.07 6.51 -0.87
N LEU A 74 -43.26 5.53 -1.26
CA LEU A 74 -43.25 4.97 -2.62
C LEU A 74 -44.21 3.79 -2.81
N GLY A 75 -44.93 3.35 -1.77
CA GLY A 75 -45.77 2.15 -1.83
C GLY A 75 -44.99 0.85 -2.03
N MET A 76 -43.69 0.83 -1.70
CA MET A 76 -42.80 -0.31 -1.90
C MET A 76 -42.57 -1.09 -0.59
N PRO A 77 -42.35 -2.41 -0.67
CA PRO A 77 -42.02 -3.22 0.49
C PRO A 77 -40.63 -2.88 1.04
N PHE A 78 -40.52 -2.70 2.36
CA PHE A 78 -39.26 -2.46 3.07
C PHE A 78 -38.74 -3.74 3.74
N PHE A 79 -37.45 -4.04 3.59
CA PHE A 79 -36.78 -5.13 4.30
C PHE A 79 -35.74 -4.55 5.27
N ASP A 80 -35.85 -4.96 6.53
CA ASP A 80 -34.89 -4.55 7.56
C ASP A 80 -33.53 -5.27 7.42
N ASN A 81 -32.53 -4.71 8.10
CA ASN A 81 -31.17 -5.24 8.15
C ASN A 81 -31.11 -6.71 8.59
N GLN A 82 -31.93 -7.13 9.56
CA GLN A 82 -31.90 -8.49 10.10
C GLN A 82 -32.43 -9.50 9.09
N LYS A 83 -33.50 -9.14 8.37
CA LYS A 83 -34.13 -9.98 7.35
C LYS A 83 -33.20 -10.21 6.17
N VAL A 84 -32.56 -9.15 5.66
CA VAL A 84 -31.54 -9.26 4.59
C VAL A 84 -30.40 -10.18 5.05
N THR A 85 -29.90 -9.98 6.27
CA THR A 85 -28.82 -10.80 6.83
C THR A 85 -29.22 -12.28 6.93
N ARG A 86 -30.44 -12.59 7.40
CA ARG A 86 -30.98 -13.96 7.47
C ARG A 86 -31.09 -14.63 6.10
N ILE A 87 -31.56 -13.91 5.08
CA ILE A 87 -31.70 -14.43 3.71
C ILE A 87 -30.35 -14.91 3.18
N TYR A 88 -29.30 -14.11 3.36
CA TYR A 88 -27.98 -14.42 2.82
C TYR A 88 -27.10 -15.30 3.70
N HIS A 89 -27.46 -15.53 4.96
CA HIS A 89 -26.84 -16.58 5.78
C HIS A 89 -27.25 -17.99 5.34
N GLN A 90 -28.33 -18.16 4.57
CA GLN A 90 -28.73 -19.46 4.03
C GLN A 90 -27.83 -19.84 2.84
N GLN A 91 -27.07 -20.93 2.95
CA GLN A 91 -26.02 -21.33 1.98
C GLN A 91 -26.49 -21.35 0.51
N GLN A 92 -27.75 -21.69 0.22
CA GLN A 92 -28.30 -21.73 -1.13
C GLN A 92 -28.51 -20.34 -1.77
N LYS A 93 -28.78 -19.29 -0.98
CA LYS A 93 -29.10 -17.94 -1.52
C LYS A 93 -27.88 -17.07 -1.81
N SER A 94 -26.69 -17.48 -1.36
CA SER A 94 -25.42 -16.84 -1.73
C SER A 94 -25.14 -16.88 -3.25
N GLN A 95 -25.69 -17.87 -3.96
CA GLN A 95 -25.53 -18.02 -5.41
C GLN A 95 -26.37 -17.01 -6.22
N LEU A 96 -27.43 -16.45 -5.65
CA LEU A 96 -28.31 -15.48 -6.33
C LEU A 96 -27.55 -14.24 -6.80
N ILE A 97 -26.49 -13.86 -6.09
CA ILE A 97 -25.68 -12.69 -6.44
C ILE A 97 -24.84 -12.90 -7.70
N SER A 98 -24.50 -14.14 -8.08
CA SER A 98 -23.76 -14.42 -9.33
C SER A 98 -24.50 -13.95 -10.59
N ILE A 99 -25.80 -13.70 -10.45
CA ILE A 99 -26.71 -13.26 -11.50
C ILE A 99 -26.47 -11.79 -11.86
N LEU A 100 -25.99 -10.98 -10.90
CA LEU A 100 -25.66 -9.59 -11.13
C LEU A 100 -24.15 -9.37 -11.06
N PRO A 101 -23.53 -8.73 -12.07
CA PRO A 101 -22.14 -8.29 -11.99
C PRO A 101 -21.86 -7.44 -10.74
N TYR A 102 -20.76 -7.72 -10.03
CA TYR A 102 -20.34 -6.95 -8.85
C TYR A 102 -20.26 -5.43 -9.09
N PRO A 103 -19.77 -4.91 -10.23
CA PRO A 103 -19.78 -3.48 -10.50
C PRO A 103 -21.18 -2.87 -10.47
N LEU A 104 -22.22 -3.61 -10.87
CA LEU A 104 -23.61 -3.16 -10.79
C LEU A 104 -24.11 -3.17 -9.34
N ILE A 105 -23.88 -4.27 -8.62
CA ILE A 105 -24.25 -4.40 -7.21
C ILE A 105 -23.60 -3.29 -6.38
N SER A 106 -22.31 -3.04 -6.56
CA SER A 106 -21.55 -2.05 -5.81
C SER A 106 -21.92 -0.61 -6.20
N LYS A 107 -22.08 -0.32 -7.50
CA LYS A 107 -22.41 1.03 -7.99
C LYS A 107 -23.84 1.44 -7.68
N TYR A 108 -24.79 0.55 -7.94
CA TYR A 108 -26.22 0.82 -7.82
C TYR A 108 -26.82 0.33 -6.49
N LYS A 109 -26.03 -0.34 -5.64
CA LYS A 109 -26.44 -0.90 -4.35
C LYS A 109 -27.72 -1.71 -4.48
N ILE A 110 -27.70 -2.64 -5.44
CA ILE A 110 -28.78 -3.56 -5.74
C ILE A 110 -28.34 -5.00 -5.45
N ILE A 111 -29.19 -5.81 -4.83
CA ILE A 111 -28.91 -7.22 -4.53
C ILE A 111 -30.13 -8.11 -4.79
N PRO A 112 -29.98 -9.33 -5.31
CA PRO A 112 -31.08 -10.26 -5.56
C PRO A 112 -31.47 -11.09 -4.33
N LEU A 113 -32.69 -10.91 -3.82
CA LEU A 113 -33.21 -11.57 -2.62
C LEU A 113 -33.74 -12.99 -2.88
N ASP A 114 -34.40 -13.18 -4.02
CA ASP A 114 -34.93 -14.48 -4.44
C ASP A 114 -35.23 -14.50 -5.94
N ILE A 115 -35.30 -15.71 -6.49
CA ILE A 115 -35.79 -15.95 -7.84
C ILE A 115 -36.77 -17.11 -7.81
N GLN A 116 -38.05 -16.79 -7.97
CA GLN A 116 -39.14 -17.76 -7.95
C GLN A 116 -39.78 -17.81 -9.34
N GLY A 117 -39.36 -18.79 -10.15
CA GLY A 117 -39.87 -18.97 -11.51
C GLY A 117 -39.73 -17.71 -12.37
N SER A 118 -40.86 -17.08 -12.70
CA SER A 118 -40.93 -15.85 -13.51
C SER A 118 -40.75 -14.55 -12.72
N ILE A 119 -40.59 -14.59 -11.38
CA ILE A 119 -40.44 -13.41 -10.52
C ILE A 119 -39.00 -13.33 -9.98
N VAL A 120 -38.42 -12.13 -10.02
CA VAL A 120 -37.09 -11.81 -9.46
C VAL A 120 -37.28 -10.74 -8.38
N ASP A 121 -36.98 -11.09 -7.13
CA ASP A 121 -37.03 -10.18 -6.00
C ASP A 121 -35.66 -9.50 -5.85
N LEU A 122 -35.63 -8.17 -5.90
CA LEU A 122 -34.42 -7.36 -5.81
C LEU A 122 -34.56 -6.34 -4.68
N ALA A 123 -33.50 -6.15 -3.92
CA ALA A 123 -33.38 -5.11 -2.92
C ALA A 123 -32.50 -3.97 -3.43
N VAL A 124 -32.97 -2.72 -3.30
CA VAL A 124 -32.26 -1.50 -3.69
C VAL A 124 -32.28 -0.47 -2.56
N ASP A 125 -31.20 0.30 -2.43
CA ASP A 125 -31.19 1.43 -1.48
C ASP A 125 -31.72 2.73 -2.09
N ASN A 126 -31.66 2.87 -3.41
CA ASN A 126 -32.19 4.01 -4.16
C ASN A 126 -33.18 3.55 -5.24
N PRO A 127 -34.47 3.38 -4.89
CA PRO A 127 -35.50 3.01 -5.86
C PRO A 127 -35.81 4.14 -6.87
N LEU A 128 -35.32 5.36 -6.64
CA LEU A 128 -35.57 6.53 -7.49
C LEU A 128 -34.60 6.63 -8.68
N ASP A 129 -33.55 5.80 -8.73
CA ASP A 129 -32.58 5.82 -9.83
C ASP A 129 -33.11 5.06 -11.06
N HIS A 130 -33.62 5.80 -12.04
CA HIS A 130 -34.18 5.23 -13.28
C HIS A 130 -33.17 4.34 -14.02
N ARG A 131 -31.86 4.60 -13.90
CA ARG A 131 -30.82 3.79 -14.55
C ARG A 131 -30.78 2.38 -13.98
N VAL A 132 -31.08 2.24 -12.69
CA VAL A 132 -31.17 0.93 -12.03
C VAL A 132 -32.36 0.16 -12.59
N LEU A 133 -33.53 0.80 -12.68
CA LEU A 133 -34.73 0.19 -13.23
C LEU A 133 -34.51 -0.30 -14.67
N VAL A 134 -33.93 0.54 -15.53
CA VAL A 134 -33.60 0.17 -16.92
C VAL A 134 -32.57 -0.95 -16.99
N THR A 135 -31.50 -0.89 -16.18
CA THR A 135 -30.46 -1.91 -16.15
C THR A 135 -31.01 -3.27 -15.72
N VAL A 136 -31.84 -3.28 -14.67
CA VAL A 136 -32.47 -4.49 -14.16
C VAL A 136 -33.44 -5.07 -15.18
N GLN A 137 -34.25 -4.22 -15.81
CA GLN A 137 -35.19 -4.64 -16.84
C GLN A 137 -34.47 -5.25 -18.06
N TYR A 138 -33.32 -4.68 -18.44
CA TYR A 138 -32.49 -5.24 -19.50
C TYR A 138 -31.92 -6.62 -19.11
N LEU A 139 -31.44 -6.77 -17.88
CA LEU A 139 -30.87 -8.05 -17.39
C LEU A 139 -31.93 -9.14 -17.20
N PHE A 140 -33.16 -8.76 -16.87
CA PHE A 140 -34.27 -9.68 -16.59
C PHE A 140 -35.46 -9.48 -17.53
N ALA A 141 -35.21 -9.27 -18.83
CA ALA A 141 -36.23 -8.88 -19.81
C ALA A 141 -37.47 -9.80 -19.90
N GLN A 142 -37.34 -11.08 -19.52
CA GLN A 142 -38.43 -12.07 -19.56
C GLN A 142 -39.06 -12.38 -18.19
N ARG A 143 -38.73 -11.62 -17.14
CA ARG A 143 -39.19 -11.89 -15.77
C ARG A 143 -39.88 -10.66 -15.17
N LYS A 144 -40.87 -10.91 -14.30
CA LYS A 144 -41.47 -9.88 -13.45
C LYS A 144 -40.49 -9.51 -12.34
N ILE A 145 -40.29 -8.22 -12.12
CA ILE A 145 -39.33 -7.72 -11.13
C ILE A 145 -40.11 -7.18 -9.95
N SER A 146 -39.78 -7.64 -8.74
CA SER A 146 -40.26 -7.09 -7.48
C SER A 146 -39.12 -6.34 -6.81
N LEU A 147 -39.32 -5.05 -6.53
CA LEU A 147 -38.32 -4.19 -5.90
C LEU A 147 -38.67 -3.95 -4.44
N HIS A 148 -37.69 -4.16 -3.58
CA HIS A 148 -37.75 -3.96 -2.15
C HIS A 148 -36.76 -2.87 -1.76
N VAL A 149 -37.20 -1.94 -0.91
CA VAL A 149 -36.32 -0.90 -0.38
C VAL A 149 -35.57 -1.45 0.83
N VAL A 150 -34.26 -1.23 0.86
CA VAL A 150 -33.37 -1.61 1.96
C VAL A 150 -32.48 -0.45 2.34
N SER A 151 -31.84 -0.51 3.51
CA SER A 151 -30.82 0.48 3.85
C SER A 151 -29.52 0.21 3.08
N THR A 152 -28.74 1.26 2.82
CA THR A 152 -27.38 1.11 2.24
C THR A 152 -26.53 0.13 3.05
N LYS A 153 -26.66 0.16 4.38
CA LYS A 153 -25.96 -0.75 5.30
C LYS A 153 -26.36 -2.21 5.08
N SER A 154 -27.63 -2.49 4.76
CA SER A 154 -28.10 -3.85 4.47
C SER A 154 -27.40 -4.43 3.24
N VAL A 155 -27.25 -3.60 2.21
CA VAL A 155 -26.56 -3.99 0.96
C VAL A 155 -25.09 -4.23 1.21
N GLU A 156 -24.45 -3.37 2.00
CA GLU A 156 -23.03 -3.53 2.36
C GLU A 156 -22.80 -4.81 3.18
N LEU A 157 -23.65 -5.10 4.17
CA LEU A 157 -23.59 -6.35 4.94
C LEU A 157 -23.79 -7.59 4.06
N ALA A 158 -24.72 -7.54 3.10
CA ALA A 158 -24.93 -8.63 2.15
C ALA A 158 -23.68 -8.84 1.28
N ILE A 159 -23.12 -7.77 0.73
CA ILE A 159 -21.87 -7.81 -0.04
C ILE A 159 -20.74 -8.41 0.81
N ASP A 160 -20.62 -7.98 2.07
CA ASP A 160 -19.56 -8.42 2.97
C ASP A 160 -19.61 -9.92 3.26
N ASN A 161 -20.81 -10.47 3.49
CA ASN A 161 -20.98 -11.90 3.76
C ASN A 161 -20.78 -12.76 2.50
N ILE A 162 -21.26 -12.30 1.34
CA ILE A 162 -21.35 -13.14 0.13
C ILE A 162 -20.09 -13.05 -0.71
N TYR A 163 -19.58 -11.83 -0.94
CA TYR A 163 -18.33 -11.62 -1.67
C TYR A 163 -17.10 -11.85 -0.80
N ASN A 164 -17.26 -12.32 0.44
CA ASN A 164 -16.14 -12.58 1.34
C ASN A 164 -15.05 -13.44 0.66
N GLU A 165 -15.44 -14.59 0.09
CA GLU A 165 -14.51 -15.50 -0.60
C GLU A 165 -13.98 -14.93 -1.92
N ILE A 166 -14.80 -14.15 -2.66
CA ILE A 166 -14.37 -13.51 -3.91
C ILE A 166 -13.35 -12.41 -3.62
N HIS A 167 -13.64 -11.51 -2.66
CA HIS A 167 -12.73 -10.45 -2.23
C HIS A 167 -11.46 -11.03 -1.61
N LYS A 168 -11.56 -12.12 -0.84
CA LYS A 168 -10.40 -12.86 -0.33
C LYS A 168 -9.52 -13.38 -1.46
N LYS A 169 -10.10 -14.05 -2.46
CA LYS A 169 -9.36 -14.52 -3.63
C LYS A 169 -8.79 -13.38 -4.47
N GLN A 170 -9.55 -12.32 -4.71
CA GLN A 170 -9.08 -11.14 -5.43
C GLN A 170 -7.94 -10.44 -4.70
N ALA A 171 -8.05 -10.25 -3.39
CA ALA A 171 -7.01 -9.63 -2.58
C ALA A 171 -5.69 -10.43 -2.59
N MET A 172 -5.75 -11.74 -2.85
CA MET A 172 -4.59 -12.62 -2.94
C MET A 172 -4.04 -12.81 -4.36
N LEU A 173 -4.90 -12.99 -5.36
CA LEU A 173 -4.52 -13.56 -6.66
C LEU A 173 -4.71 -12.61 -7.84
N ASP A 174 -5.26 -11.41 -7.66
CA ASP A 174 -5.56 -10.50 -8.77
C ASP A 174 -4.29 -10.12 -9.56
N LEU A 175 -3.19 -9.77 -8.88
CA LEU A 175 -1.91 -9.49 -9.56
C LEU A 175 -1.39 -10.71 -10.32
N TYR A 176 -1.41 -11.89 -9.69
CA TYR A 176 -0.96 -13.13 -10.32
C TYR A 176 -1.79 -13.49 -11.55
N ASN A 177 -3.11 -13.32 -11.49
CA ASN A 177 -4.02 -13.63 -12.59
C ASN A 177 -3.87 -12.66 -13.77
N ARG A 178 -3.57 -11.38 -13.51
CA ARG A 178 -3.37 -10.36 -14.56
C ARG A 178 -1.98 -10.43 -15.17
N THR A 179 -0.95 -10.51 -14.32
CA THR A 179 0.46 -10.44 -14.72
C THR A 179 1.29 -11.43 -13.89
N PRO A 180 1.25 -12.74 -14.23
CA PRO A 180 1.96 -13.79 -13.48
C PRO A 180 3.47 -13.51 -13.33
N ASP A 181 4.06 -12.88 -14.34
CA ASP A 181 5.48 -12.54 -14.46
C ASP A 181 5.93 -11.43 -13.49
N GLN A 182 4.98 -10.73 -12.88
CA GLN A 182 5.24 -9.64 -11.93
C GLN A 182 4.83 -10.01 -10.49
N SER A 183 4.19 -11.17 -10.27
CA SER A 183 3.86 -11.63 -8.92
C SER A 183 4.90 -12.62 -8.38
N ALA A 184 5.27 -12.42 -7.13
CA ALA A 184 6.09 -13.25 -6.28
C ALA A 184 5.42 -14.55 -5.83
N TYR A 185 4.15 -14.79 -6.21
CA TYR A 185 3.50 -16.10 -6.09
C TYR A 185 4.42 -17.23 -6.61
N ARG A 186 5.17 -16.93 -7.69
CA ARG A 186 6.28 -17.76 -8.15
C ARG A 186 7.54 -16.89 -8.33
N ILE A 187 8.54 -17.13 -7.48
CA ILE A 187 9.79 -16.36 -7.49
C ILE A 187 10.67 -16.73 -8.70
N LEU A 188 10.90 -18.03 -8.92
CA LEU A 188 11.69 -18.58 -10.04
C LEU A 188 10.99 -19.80 -10.63
N TYR A 189 11.15 -20.01 -11.94
CA TYR A 189 10.75 -21.27 -12.57
C TYR A 189 11.78 -22.39 -12.29
N PRO A 190 11.37 -23.67 -12.32
CA PRO A 190 12.28 -24.79 -12.09
C PRO A 190 13.55 -24.74 -12.95
N ASN A 191 13.41 -24.45 -14.25
CA ASN A 191 14.55 -24.36 -15.17
C ASN A 191 15.54 -23.26 -14.78
N GLN A 192 15.06 -22.12 -14.25
CA GLN A 192 15.93 -21.04 -13.78
C GLN A 192 16.67 -21.43 -12.50
N LYS A 193 16.00 -22.17 -11.61
CA LYS A 193 16.65 -22.73 -10.42
C LYS A 193 17.74 -23.73 -10.82
N TYR A 194 17.47 -24.62 -11.76
CA TYR A 194 18.47 -25.57 -12.27
C TYR A 194 19.61 -24.86 -13.00
N PHE A 195 19.33 -23.79 -13.75
CA PHE A 195 20.37 -22.98 -14.36
C PHE A 195 21.29 -22.33 -13.32
N ILE A 196 20.73 -21.72 -12.27
CA ILE A 196 21.53 -21.14 -11.17
C ILE A 196 22.37 -22.23 -10.49
N LEU A 197 21.79 -23.40 -10.21
CA LEU A 197 22.50 -24.53 -9.63
C LEU A 197 23.62 -25.04 -10.54
N ALA A 198 23.40 -25.10 -11.85
CA ALA A 198 24.40 -25.49 -12.84
C ALA A 198 25.56 -24.49 -12.90
N VAL A 199 25.28 -23.18 -12.82
CA VAL A 199 26.32 -22.13 -12.76
C VAL A 199 27.13 -22.28 -11.47
N VAL A 200 26.48 -22.48 -10.32
CA VAL A 200 27.18 -22.69 -9.04
C VAL A 200 28.03 -23.97 -9.09
N ALA A 201 27.50 -25.05 -9.67
CA ALA A 201 28.24 -26.30 -9.85
C ALA A 201 29.44 -26.13 -10.79
N ALA A 202 29.28 -25.41 -11.90
CA ALA A 202 30.38 -25.10 -12.83
C ALA A 202 31.48 -24.27 -12.17
N ILE A 203 31.12 -23.24 -11.39
CA ILE A 203 32.09 -22.47 -10.60
C ILE A 203 32.81 -23.37 -9.59
N THR A 204 32.09 -24.28 -8.93
CA THR A 204 32.66 -25.21 -7.95
C THR A 204 33.64 -26.18 -8.61
N VAL A 205 33.28 -26.77 -9.75
CA VAL A 205 34.16 -27.65 -10.53
C VAL A 205 35.38 -26.88 -11.02
N SER A 206 35.20 -25.67 -11.54
CA SER A 206 36.32 -24.80 -11.95
C SER A 206 37.27 -24.52 -10.78
N ALA A 207 36.73 -24.25 -9.58
CA ALA A 207 37.53 -24.02 -8.38
C ALA A 207 38.30 -25.27 -7.91
N ILE A 208 37.79 -26.48 -8.17
CA ILE A 208 38.50 -27.74 -7.88
C ILE A 208 39.61 -27.99 -8.91
N LEU A 209 39.34 -27.72 -10.20
CA LEU A 209 40.31 -27.92 -11.29
C LEU A 209 41.44 -26.88 -11.25
N SER A 210 41.10 -25.62 -11.00
CA SER A 210 42.05 -24.52 -10.88
C SER A 210 41.50 -23.46 -9.91
N SER A 211 41.84 -23.62 -8.63
CA SER A 211 41.43 -22.73 -7.56
C SER A 211 41.91 -21.30 -7.78
N ILE A 212 43.17 -21.13 -8.19
CA ILE A 212 43.82 -19.83 -8.39
C ILE A 212 43.14 -19.04 -9.52
N ILE A 213 43.00 -19.64 -10.71
CA ILE A 213 42.41 -18.94 -11.87
C ILE A 213 40.95 -18.59 -11.61
N THR A 214 40.19 -19.55 -11.08
CA THR A 214 38.76 -19.33 -10.75
C THR A 214 38.60 -18.20 -9.75
N PHE A 215 39.43 -18.19 -8.70
CA PHE A 215 39.45 -17.11 -7.72
C PHE A 215 39.78 -15.77 -8.37
N MET A 216 40.86 -15.68 -9.16
CA MET A 216 41.26 -14.43 -9.82
C MET A 216 40.17 -13.87 -10.73
N VAL A 217 39.50 -14.71 -11.52
CA VAL A 217 38.41 -14.29 -12.41
C VAL A 217 37.22 -13.76 -11.61
N LEU A 218 36.78 -14.47 -10.57
CA LEU A 218 35.66 -14.04 -9.73
C LEU A 218 35.99 -12.76 -8.96
N PHE A 219 37.19 -12.67 -8.40
CA PHE A 219 37.67 -11.49 -7.70
C PHE A 219 37.74 -10.27 -8.63
N ALA A 220 38.34 -10.43 -9.81
CA ALA A 220 38.39 -9.38 -10.84
C ALA A 220 36.99 -8.91 -11.24
N ALA A 221 36.07 -9.85 -11.49
CA ALA A 221 34.70 -9.51 -11.86
C ALA A 221 33.99 -8.70 -10.76
N VAL A 222 34.17 -9.07 -9.50
CA VAL A 222 33.60 -8.34 -8.36
C VAL A 222 34.25 -6.96 -8.20
N SER A 223 35.58 -6.85 -8.23
CA SER A 223 36.27 -5.56 -8.10
C SER A 223 35.90 -4.60 -9.23
N VAL A 224 35.89 -5.08 -10.49
CA VAL A 224 35.46 -4.25 -11.63
C VAL A 224 33.99 -3.81 -11.48
N ALA A 225 33.12 -4.68 -10.99
CA ALA A 225 31.73 -4.29 -10.73
C ALA A 225 31.62 -3.20 -9.65
N TYR A 226 32.38 -3.28 -8.56
CA TYR A 226 32.43 -2.22 -7.54
C TYR A 226 32.96 -0.91 -8.10
N PHE A 227 34.05 -0.98 -8.86
CA PHE A 227 34.65 0.18 -9.51
C PHE A 227 33.69 0.91 -10.44
N ILE A 228 32.81 0.18 -11.15
CA ILE A 228 31.76 0.78 -11.99
C ILE A 228 30.65 1.38 -11.12
N VAL A 229 30.19 0.65 -10.09
CA VAL A 229 29.01 1.03 -9.31
C VAL A 229 29.27 2.18 -8.35
N ASN A 230 30.46 2.25 -7.75
CA ASN A 230 30.82 3.25 -6.76
C ASN A 230 30.68 4.69 -7.30
N PRO A 231 31.29 5.07 -8.44
CA PRO A 231 31.10 6.39 -9.04
C PRO A 231 29.65 6.74 -9.33
N ILE A 232 28.85 5.76 -9.76
CA ILE A 232 27.43 5.97 -10.07
C ILE A 232 26.63 6.27 -8.80
N LYS A 233 26.85 5.50 -7.72
CA LYS A 233 26.21 5.77 -6.43
C LYS A 233 26.61 7.12 -5.85
N ILE A 234 27.90 7.48 -5.95
CA ILE A 234 28.41 8.79 -5.55
C ILE A 234 27.73 9.90 -6.36
N TYR A 235 27.64 9.74 -7.69
CA TYR A 235 26.97 10.70 -8.56
C TYR A 235 25.51 10.90 -8.17
N ILE A 236 24.76 9.82 -7.96
CA ILE A 236 23.35 9.86 -7.52
C ILE A 236 23.21 10.63 -6.21
N SER A 237 24.04 10.32 -5.21
CA SER A 237 24.04 11.02 -3.92
C SER A 237 24.37 12.51 -4.06
N ILE A 238 25.36 12.88 -4.89
CA ILE A 238 25.72 14.28 -5.16
C ILE A 238 24.54 15.03 -5.82
N ARG A 239 23.86 14.40 -6.80
CA ARG A 239 22.68 15.00 -7.43
C ARG A 239 21.56 15.23 -6.41
N GLY A 240 21.37 14.28 -5.47
CA GLY A 240 20.51 14.45 -4.31
C GLY A 240 20.88 15.66 -3.46
N PHE A 241 22.14 15.77 -3.02
CA PHE A 241 22.61 16.88 -2.17
C PHE A 241 22.56 18.27 -2.81
N LYS A 242 22.68 18.34 -4.14
CA LYS A 242 22.54 19.57 -4.92
C LYS A 242 21.08 20.01 -5.10
N GLY A 243 20.12 19.18 -4.70
CA GLY A 243 18.70 19.45 -4.88
C GLY A 243 18.27 19.36 -6.35
N GLY A 244 18.84 18.41 -7.11
CA GLY A 244 18.63 18.31 -8.56
C GLY A 244 17.15 18.32 -8.97
N ARG A 245 16.33 17.52 -8.28
CA ARG A 245 14.86 17.59 -8.33
C ARG A 245 14.38 17.62 -6.88
N ALA A 246 14.26 18.84 -6.35
CA ALA A 246 13.78 19.03 -4.99
C ALA A 246 12.40 18.38 -4.83
N PRO A 247 12.10 17.77 -3.68
CA PRO A 247 10.80 17.19 -3.44
C PRO A 247 9.75 18.29 -3.52
N THR A 248 8.56 17.96 -4.03
CA THR A 248 7.51 18.95 -4.22
C THR A 248 7.12 19.51 -2.86
N ARG A 249 7.45 20.79 -2.66
CA ARG A 249 7.19 21.51 -1.42
C ARG A 249 5.89 22.28 -1.54
N ILE A 250 5.01 22.09 -0.56
CA ILE A 250 3.77 22.84 -0.42
C ILE A 250 3.94 23.84 0.72
N THR A 251 3.66 25.11 0.42
CA THR A 251 3.73 26.21 1.39
C THR A 251 2.49 26.22 2.30
N PRO A 252 2.59 26.79 3.51
CA PRO A 252 1.43 26.98 4.38
C PRO A 252 0.33 27.83 3.71
N GLY A 253 0.70 28.81 2.90
CA GLY A 253 -0.25 29.63 2.14
C GLY A 253 -1.11 28.78 1.22
N GLU A 254 -0.52 27.88 0.44
CA GLU A 254 -1.26 27.01 -0.47
C GLU A 254 -2.27 26.09 0.25
N ILE A 255 -1.91 25.63 1.46
CA ILE A 255 -2.82 24.86 2.32
C ILE A 255 -4.02 25.72 2.76
N LEU A 256 -3.81 27.00 3.05
CA LEU A 256 -4.86 27.94 3.49
C LEU A 256 -5.77 28.38 2.34
N TRP A 257 -5.22 28.58 1.14
CA TRP A 257 -5.97 29.03 -0.04
C TRP A 257 -6.79 27.92 -0.71
N THR A 258 -6.48 26.64 -0.44
CA THR A 258 -7.24 25.52 -1.00
C THR A 258 -8.52 25.31 -0.19
N HIS A 259 -9.69 25.44 -0.82
CA HIS A 259 -10.96 25.26 -0.13
C HIS A 259 -11.19 23.80 0.24
N SER A 260 -11.88 23.58 1.37
CA SER A 260 -12.24 22.23 1.84
C SER A 260 -13.00 21.43 0.78
N GLU A 261 -13.74 22.09 -0.10
CA GLU A 261 -14.55 21.50 -1.18
C GLU A 261 -13.72 20.92 -2.34
N ASP A 262 -12.51 21.44 -2.56
CA ASP A 262 -11.64 21.01 -3.66
C ASP A 262 -10.90 19.70 -3.36
N PHE A 263 -10.75 19.36 -2.08
CA PHE A 263 -10.05 18.15 -1.68
C PHE A 263 -10.80 16.88 -2.12
N PRO A 264 -10.12 15.86 -2.69
CA PRO A 264 -10.78 14.59 -2.99
C PRO A 264 -11.11 13.80 -1.73
N VAL A 265 -11.95 12.78 -1.85
CA VAL A 265 -12.09 11.78 -0.79
C VAL A 265 -10.77 11.02 -0.67
N TYR A 266 -10.28 10.88 0.55
CA TYR A 266 -8.99 10.25 0.86
C TYR A 266 -9.22 8.99 1.71
N THR A 267 -8.75 7.84 1.22
CA THR A 267 -8.75 6.60 2.01
C THR A 267 -7.41 6.37 2.70
N ILE A 268 -7.43 6.12 4.01
CA ILE A 268 -6.26 5.70 4.78
C ILE A 268 -6.40 4.20 5.06
N LEU A 269 -5.40 3.40 4.70
CA LEU A 269 -5.35 1.98 4.99
C LEU A 269 -4.35 1.74 6.14
N ILE A 270 -4.83 1.17 7.25
CA ILE A 270 -4.03 0.91 8.43
C ILE A 270 -4.09 -0.60 8.74
N PRO A 271 -3.15 -1.40 8.23
CA PRO A 271 -3.02 -2.81 8.58
C PRO A 271 -2.49 -2.97 10.01
N VAL A 272 -3.21 -3.72 10.83
CA VAL A 272 -2.86 -3.97 12.24
C VAL A 272 -2.90 -5.48 12.51
N PHE A 273 -1.80 -6.02 13.04
CA PHE A 273 -1.71 -7.45 13.33
C PHE A 273 -0.80 -7.73 14.53
N HIS A 274 -1.33 -8.24 15.64
CA HIS A 274 -0.66 -8.41 16.93
C HIS A 274 -0.06 -7.10 17.48
N GLU A 275 -0.82 -6.01 17.39
CA GLU A 275 -0.41 -4.64 17.72
C GLU A 275 -1.47 -3.89 18.53
N ALA A 276 -2.22 -4.61 19.37
CA ALA A 276 -3.25 -4.04 20.23
C ALA A 276 -2.75 -2.82 21.03
N GLY A 277 -1.50 -2.87 21.53
CA GLY A 277 -0.89 -1.78 22.30
C GLY A 277 -0.69 -0.47 21.54
N VAL A 278 -0.65 -0.51 20.20
CA VAL A 278 -0.38 0.68 19.37
C VAL A 278 -1.67 1.33 18.88
N LEU A 279 -2.82 0.63 18.90
CA LEU A 279 -4.10 1.14 18.40
C LEU A 279 -4.51 2.49 19.00
N ALA A 280 -4.34 2.68 20.31
CA ALA A 280 -4.70 3.94 20.96
C ALA A 280 -3.85 5.11 20.42
N GLN A 281 -2.54 4.90 20.24
CA GLN A 281 -1.65 5.90 19.66
C GLN A 281 -1.99 6.15 18.18
N ASN A 282 -2.35 5.10 17.44
CA ASN A 282 -2.79 5.23 16.05
C ASN A 282 -4.01 6.14 15.93
N LEU A 283 -5.04 5.91 16.75
CA LEU A 283 -6.24 6.75 16.82
C LEU A 283 -5.87 8.21 17.12
N LEU A 284 -4.96 8.45 18.08
CA LEU A 284 -4.48 9.80 18.39
C LEU A 284 -3.76 10.46 17.20
N ASN A 285 -2.90 9.72 16.50
CA ASN A 285 -2.20 10.24 15.33
C ASN A 285 -3.19 10.60 14.20
N MET A 286 -4.21 9.77 13.97
CA MET A 286 -5.27 10.05 13.00
C MET A 286 -6.16 11.23 13.42
N TYR A 287 -6.35 11.44 14.72
CA TYR A 287 -7.03 12.62 15.25
C TYR A 287 -6.29 13.90 14.91
N HIS A 288 -4.96 13.91 14.95
CA HIS A 288 -4.17 15.09 14.62
C HIS A 288 -4.05 15.42 13.12
N LEU A 289 -4.52 14.55 12.22
CA LEU A 289 -4.51 14.84 10.79
C LEU A 289 -5.45 16.01 10.46
N ASN A 290 -4.89 17.03 9.81
CA ASN A 290 -5.59 18.20 9.29
C ASN A 290 -6.11 17.93 7.88
N TYR A 291 -7.25 17.26 7.77
CA TYR A 291 -7.99 17.05 6.52
C TYR A 291 -9.50 17.15 6.79
N PRO A 292 -10.34 17.60 5.84
CA PRO A 292 -11.79 17.65 6.04
C PRO A 292 -12.34 16.29 6.48
N ARG A 293 -12.94 16.22 7.68
CA ARG A 293 -13.37 14.96 8.32
C ARG A 293 -14.37 14.16 7.48
N ASN A 294 -15.32 14.85 6.85
CA ASN A 294 -16.28 14.26 5.91
C ASN A 294 -15.63 13.67 4.64
N LYS A 295 -14.36 13.97 4.36
CA LYS A 295 -13.61 13.45 3.22
C LYS A 295 -12.59 12.37 3.60
N LEU A 296 -12.44 12.04 4.88
CA LEU A 296 -11.56 10.95 5.36
C LEU A 296 -12.29 9.61 5.47
N ASP A 297 -11.74 8.57 4.84
CA ASP A 297 -12.22 7.19 4.87
C ASP A 297 -11.12 6.32 5.49
N ILE A 298 -11.16 6.06 6.80
CA ILE A 298 -10.06 5.38 7.49
C ILE A 298 -10.41 3.91 7.66
N LYS A 299 -9.67 3.02 7.00
CA LYS A 299 -9.83 1.57 7.14
C LYS A 299 -8.82 1.02 8.13
N ILE A 300 -9.28 0.48 9.25
CA ILE A 300 -8.43 -0.31 10.15
C ILE A 300 -8.61 -1.77 9.78
N LEU A 301 -7.54 -2.41 9.34
CA LEU A 301 -7.57 -3.73 8.72
C LEU A 301 -6.98 -4.73 9.72
N MET A 302 -7.82 -5.62 10.25
CA MET A 302 -7.45 -6.59 11.27
C MET A 302 -7.66 -8.02 10.75
N GLU A 303 -6.72 -8.92 10.98
CA GLU A 303 -6.89 -10.33 10.63
C GLU A 303 -7.84 -11.04 11.60
N GLU A 304 -8.76 -11.85 11.10
CA GLU A 304 -9.75 -12.59 11.91
C GLU A 304 -9.13 -13.40 13.07
N LYS A 305 -7.94 -13.94 12.87
CA LYS A 305 -7.22 -14.74 13.88
C LYS A 305 -6.60 -13.92 15.01
N ASP A 306 -6.58 -12.59 14.90
CA ASP A 306 -5.96 -11.69 15.87
C ASP A 306 -6.99 -11.14 16.86
N SER A 307 -7.46 -12.02 17.74
CA SER A 307 -8.50 -11.71 18.72
C SER A 307 -8.07 -10.61 19.71
N GLU A 308 -6.79 -10.50 20.02
CA GLU A 308 -6.25 -9.47 20.93
C GLU A 308 -6.48 -8.06 20.37
N THR A 309 -6.03 -7.80 19.15
CA THR A 309 -6.21 -6.50 18.47
C THR A 309 -7.69 -6.21 18.24
N ILE A 310 -8.48 -7.19 17.83
CA ILE A 310 -9.94 -7.02 17.63
C ILE A 310 -10.64 -6.65 18.94
N ASN A 311 -10.27 -7.27 20.06
CA ASN A 311 -10.85 -6.97 21.36
C ASN A 311 -10.47 -5.56 21.84
N GLU A 312 -9.23 -5.12 21.61
CA GLU A 312 -8.84 -3.75 21.92
C GLU A 312 -9.56 -2.73 21.03
N ALA A 313 -9.71 -3.02 19.73
CA ALA A 313 -10.51 -2.21 18.82
C ALA A 313 -11.98 -2.07 19.29
N LYS A 314 -12.59 -3.15 19.80
CA LYS A 314 -13.92 -3.12 20.42
C LYS A 314 -13.94 -2.22 21.66
N ARG A 315 -12.96 -2.34 22.55
CA ARG A 315 -12.86 -1.49 23.76
C ARG A 315 -12.72 -0.01 23.41
N LEU A 316 -11.97 0.31 22.36
CA LEU A 316 -11.79 1.69 21.87
C LEU A 316 -13.02 2.25 21.14
N GLY A 317 -14.07 1.45 20.91
CA GLY A 317 -15.33 1.88 20.29
C GLY A 317 -15.37 1.76 18.77
N LEU A 318 -14.43 1.08 18.12
CA LEU A 318 -14.45 0.92 16.66
C LEU A 318 -15.65 0.10 16.17
N PHE A 319 -16.13 -0.87 16.98
CA PHE A 319 -17.26 -1.73 16.65
C PHE A 319 -18.55 -1.40 17.42
N GLY A 320 -18.61 -0.28 18.13
CA GLY A 320 -19.76 0.04 18.98
C GLY A 320 -19.47 1.17 19.97
N ALA A 321 -20.14 1.14 21.12
CA ALA A 321 -19.90 2.15 22.17
C ALA A 321 -18.50 1.96 22.79
N PRO A 322 -17.71 3.03 22.96
CA PRO A 322 -16.39 2.94 23.57
C PRO A 322 -16.46 2.58 25.06
N GLN A 323 -15.68 1.59 25.46
CA GLN A 323 -15.43 1.22 26.87
C GLN A 323 -14.17 1.90 27.41
N LYS A 324 -13.24 2.25 26.51
CA LYS A 324 -11.97 2.90 26.77
C LYS A 324 -11.83 4.10 25.84
N TYR A 325 -11.35 5.21 26.40
CA TYR A 325 -11.10 6.45 25.66
C TYR A 325 -9.60 6.67 25.50
N VAL A 326 -9.20 7.15 24.33
CA VAL A 326 -7.81 7.53 24.06
C VAL A 326 -7.50 8.85 24.75
N LYS A 327 -6.41 8.90 25.50
CA LYS A 327 -5.93 10.14 26.14
C LYS A 327 -5.49 11.14 25.06
N GLY A 328 -5.93 12.40 25.19
CA GLY A 328 -5.62 13.47 24.22
C GLY A 328 -6.74 13.77 23.22
N ILE A 329 -7.79 12.94 23.16
CA ILE A 329 -9.00 13.22 22.38
C ILE A 329 -10.13 13.64 23.33
N PRO A 330 -10.77 14.80 23.13
CA PRO A 330 -11.92 15.23 23.93
C PRO A 330 -13.07 14.21 23.84
N ARG A 331 -13.76 13.96 24.96
CA ARG A 331 -14.82 12.94 25.02
C ARG A 331 -16.03 13.31 24.17
N GLU A 332 -16.32 14.60 24.06
CA GLU A 332 -17.43 15.13 23.28
C GLU A 332 -17.22 14.87 21.77
N GLU A 333 -15.97 14.90 21.32
CA GLU A 333 -15.59 14.69 19.92
C GLU A 333 -15.35 13.22 19.58
N TYR A 334 -15.07 12.38 20.56
CA TYR A 334 -14.62 10.99 20.36
C TYR A 334 -15.62 10.16 19.53
N SER A 335 -16.92 10.24 19.85
CA SER A 335 -17.95 9.49 19.11
C SER A 335 -18.11 9.95 17.67
N GLU A 336 -18.00 11.25 17.39
CA GLU A 336 -18.04 11.78 16.02
C GLU A 336 -16.76 11.42 15.26
N PHE A 337 -15.61 11.50 15.92
CA PHE A 337 -14.31 11.09 15.39
C PHE A 337 -14.31 9.63 14.96
N LEU A 338 -14.88 8.72 15.76
CA LEU A 338 -14.96 7.30 15.42
C LEU A 338 -15.77 7.01 14.15
N LYS A 339 -16.71 7.88 13.75
CA LYS A 339 -17.54 7.65 12.55
C LYS A 339 -16.76 7.66 11.23
N MET A 340 -15.56 8.23 11.20
CA MET A 340 -14.74 8.18 9.98
C MET A 340 -13.93 6.88 9.84
N PHE A 341 -13.91 6.05 10.89
CA PHE A 341 -13.27 4.74 10.87
C PHE A 341 -14.25 3.69 10.36
N ASP A 342 -13.75 2.81 9.52
CA ASP A 342 -14.41 1.61 9.03
C ASP A 342 -13.51 0.42 9.34
N PRO A 343 -13.67 -0.20 10.53
CA PRO A 343 -12.87 -1.34 10.92
C PRO A 343 -13.30 -2.58 10.13
N ILE A 344 -12.34 -3.23 9.49
CA ILE A 344 -12.56 -4.41 8.64
C ILE A 344 -11.84 -5.60 9.26
N VAL A 345 -12.61 -6.63 9.58
CA VAL A 345 -12.05 -7.95 9.92
C VAL A 345 -11.86 -8.73 8.63
N ILE A 346 -10.62 -9.07 8.32
CA ILE A 346 -10.22 -9.74 7.10
C ILE A 346 -10.29 -11.24 7.33
N PRO A 347 -11.03 -12.00 6.51
CA PRO A 347 -11.19 -13.44 6.67
C PRO A 347 -9.85 -14.17 6.61
N GLY A 348 -9.75 -15.28 7.34
CA GLY A 348 -8.60 -16.19 7.26
C GLY A 348 -8.34 -16.67 5.83
N ALA A 349 -7.07 -16.68 5.41
CA ALA A 349 -6.63 -17.10 4.09
C ALA A 349 -5.26 -17.80 4.13
N GLN A 350 -4.81 -18.31 2.97
CA GLN A 350 -3.55 -19.09 2.89
C GLN A 350 -2.32 -18.27 3.31
N VAL A 351 -2.28 -16.98 2.97
CA VAL A 351 -1.22 -16.05 3.37
C VAL A 351 -1.82 -14.97 4.25
N THR A 352 -1.16 -14.61 5.34
CA THR A 352 -1.50 -13.45 6.19
C THR A 352 -0.37 -12.43 6.06
N THR A 353 -0.60 -11.40 5.25
CA THR A 353 0.41 -10.40 4.92
C THR A 353 -0.23 -9.01 4.84
N LYS A 354 0.57 -7.98 5.16
CA LYS A 354 0.21 -6.56 5.00
C LYS A 354 -0.35 -6.23 3.61
N PRO A 355 0.29 -6.62 2.49
CA PRO A 355 -0.25 -6.38 1.14
C PRO A 355 -1.63 -7.01 0.91
N ARG A 356 -1.88 -8.23 1.41
CA ARG A 356 -3.21 -8.87 1.31
C ARG A 356 -4.27 -8.06 2.04
N ALA A 357 -3.96 -7.64 3.27
CA ALA A 357 -4.84 -6.82 4.08
C ALA A 357 -5.19 -5.52 3.36
N CYS A 358 -4.17 -4.82 2.87
CA CYS A 358 -4.33 -3.57 2.13
C CYS A 358 -5.16 -3.76 0.85
N ASN A 359 -4.94 -4.82 0.08
CA ASN A 359 -5.76 -5.13 -1.09
C ASN A 359 -7.23 -5.36 -0.73
N TYR A 360 -7.50 -6.10 0.36
CA TYR A 360 -8.86 -6.36 0.83
C TYR A 360 -9.55 -5.06 1.28
N GLY A 361 -8.82 -4.18 1.97
CA GLY A 361 -9.27 -2.83 2.33
C GLY A 361 -9.51 -1.93 1.11
N LEU A 362 -8.63 -2.00 0.10
CA LEU A 362 -8.70 -1.18 -1.11
C LEU A 362 -9.95 -1.48 -1.95
N LEU A 363 -10.42 -2.73 -1.96
CA LEU A 363 -11.69 -3.11 -2.59
C LEU A 363 -12.89 -2.34 -1.98
N ARG A 364 -12.79 -1.95 -0.70
CA ARG A 364 -13.79 -1.18 0.04
C ARG A 364 -13.43 0.32 0.18
N ALA A 365 -12.32 0.75 -0.40
CA ALA A 365 -11.87 2.14 -0.35
C ALA A 365 -12.80 3.06 -1.14
N LYS A 366 -13.26 4.14 -0.49
CA LYS A 366 -14.15 5.15 -1.08
C LYS A 366 -13.39 6.32 -1.71
N GLY A 367 -12.11 6.47 -1.38
CA GLY A 367 -11.26 7.58 -1.82
C GLY A 367 -10.81 7.48 -3.28
N GLU A 368 -10.65 8.66 -3.89
CA GLU A 368 -9.95 8.80 -5.18
C GLU A 368 -8.44 8.71 -4.98
N LEU A 369 -7.97 9.17 -3.80
CA LEU A 369 -6.62 9.00 -3.31
C LEU A 369 -6.61 7.98 -2.17
N CYS A 370 -5.52 7.23 -2.04
CA CYS A 370 -5.29 6.38 -0.89
C CYS A 370 -3.86 6.46 -0.36
N VAL A 371 -3.66 6.13 0.91
CA VAL A 371 -2.34 6.02 1.54
C VAL A 371 -2.34 4.83 2.47
N ILE A 372 -1.18 4.19 2.64
CA ILE A 372 -0.95 3.21 3.70
C ILE A 372 -0.17 3.89 4.81
N TYR A 373 -0.63 3.70 6.05
CA TYR A 373 0.15 3.96 7.26
C TYR A 373 0.30 2.67 8.06
N ASP A 374 1.51 2.42 8.57
CA ASP A 374 1.72 1.41 9.59
C ASP A 374 1.08 1.85 10.91
N ALA A 375 0.83 0.90 11.81
CA ALA A 375 0.02 1.15 13.01
C ALA A 375 0.66 2.20 13.93
N GLU A 376 1.99 2.24 14.01
CA GLU A 376 2.79 3.13 14.85
C GLU A 376 3.11 4.50 14.22
N ASP A 377 2.79 4.68 12.94
CA ASP A 377 3.20 5.85 12.18
C ASP A 377 2.66 7.16 12.76
N ARG A 378 3.54 8.16 12.82
CA ARG A 378 3.23 9.55 13.19
C ARG A 378 3.42 10.46 11.96
N PRO A 379 2.45 10.51 11.03
CA PRO A 379 2.52 11.40 9.87
C PRO A 379 2.41 12.87 10.28
N ASP A 380 3.04 13.76 9.52
CA ASP A 380 2.82 15.21 9.59
C ASP A 380 1.31 15.51 9.50
N PRO A 381 0.74 16.32 10.42
CA PRO A 381 -0.68 16.68 10.41
C PRO A 381 -1.21 17.16 9.06
N ASN A 382 -0.39 17.85 8.26
CA ASN A 382 -0.80 18.38 6.96
C ASN A 382 -0.48 17.44 5.78
N GLN A 383 0.07 16.24 6.02
CA GLN A 383 0.58 15.35 4.98
C GLN A 383 -0.45 15.04 3.90
N LEU A 384 -1.70 14.72 4.29
CA LEU A 384 -2.78 14.43 3.34
C LEU A 384 -3.15 15.63 2.45
N LYS A 385 -3.20 16.84 3.02
CA LYS A 385 -3.45 18.07 2.25
C LYS A 385 -2.32 18.33 1.27
N LYS A 386 -1.06 18.21 1.73
CA LYS A 386 0.11 18.36 0.86
C LYS A 386 0.06 17.38 -0.31
N ALA A 387 -0.15 16.09 -0.05
CA ALA A 387 -0.24 15.07 -1.09
C ALA A 387 -1.40 15.33 -2.06
N ALA A 388 -2.58 15.70 -1.57
CA ALA A 388 -3.73 16.02 -2.41
C ALA A 388 -3.47 17.23 -3.31
N ILE A 389 -2.88 18.31 -2.79
CA ILE A 389 -2.50 19.50 -3.56
C ILE A 389 -1.49 19.14 -4.66
N VAL A 390 -0.49 18.31 -4.34
CA VAL A 390 0.47 17.83 -5.34
C VAL A 390 -0.25 17.05 -6.44
N PHE A 391 -1.11 16.08 -6.10
CA PHE A 391 -1.88 15.34 -7.11
C PHE A 391 -2.83 16.20 -7.95
N LEU A 392 -3.37 17.29 -7.42
CA LEU A 392 -4.19 18.22 -8.19
C LEU A 392 -3.38 18.95 -9.27
N ARG A 393 -2.06 19.12 -9.07
CA ARG A 393 -1.15 19.83 -9.98
C ARG A 393 -0.36 18.91 -10.88
N SER A 394 -0.01 17.72 -10.38
CA SER A 394 0.81 16.77 -11.12
C SER A 394 0.00 16.14 -12.26
N PRO A 395 0.66 15.80 -13.38
CA PRO A 395 -0.01 15.10 -14.47
C PRO A 395 -0.58 13.74 -14.03
N GLN A 396 -1.45 13.15 -14.86
CA GLN A 396 -2.13 11.89 -14.53
C GLN A 396 -1.19 10.67 -14.49
N ASP A 397 -0.02 10.75 -15.14
CA ASP A 397 1.01 9.70 -15.10
C ASP A 397 1.77 9.65 -13.77
N VAL A 398 1.68 10.70 -12.93
CA VAL A 398 2.14 10.68 -11.54
C VAL A 398 1.09 9.97 -10.70
N VAL A 399 1.36 8.70 -10.41
CA VAL A 399 0.43 7.79 -9.74
C VAL A 399 0.76 7.64 -8.26
N CYS A 400 2.03 7.80 -7.89
CA CYS A 400 2.51 7.65 -6.52
C CYS A 400 3.25 8.91 -6.05
N LEU A 401 3.04 9.31 -4.80
CA LEU A 401 3.89 10.26 -4.10
C LEU A 401 4.48 9.57 -2.87
N GLN A 402 5.79 9.64 -2.73
CA GLN A 402 6.51 9.09 -1.58
C GLN A 402 6.84 10.22 -0.59
N SER A 403 6.29 10.11 0.62
CA SER A 403 6.71 10.95 1.76
C SER A 403 8.07 10.50 2.30
N LYS A 404 8.76 11.41 2.98
CA LYS A 404 10.02 11.12 3.67
C LYS A 404 9.74 10.36 4.96
N LEU A 405 10.60 9.41 5.31
CA LEU A 405 10.49 8.64 6.55
C LEU A 405 11.65 8.97 7.48
N ASN A 406 11.37 9.06 8.77
CA ASN A 406 12.37 9.25 9.83
C ASN A 406 11.90 8.63 11.14
N PHE A 407 12.70 8.72 12.21
CA PHE A 407 12.37 8.08 13.49
C PHE A 407 12.18 9.08 14.61
N TYR A 408 11.15 8.87 15.43
CA TYR A 408 10.93 9.72 16.61
C TYR A 408 11.85 9.34 17.78
N ASN A 409 12.45 8.14 17.79
CA ASN A 409 13.38 7.66 18.81
C ASN A 409 14.85 7.60 18.35
N ALA A 410 15.23 8.50 17.45
CA ALA A 410 16.58 8.57 16.87
C ALA A 410 17.70 8.61 17.94
N ASP A 411 17.48 9.29 19.07
CA ASP A 411 18.50 9.51 20.09
C ASP A 411 18.64 8.40 21.14
N GLU A 412 17.82 7.34 21.09
CA GLU A 412 17.72 6.33 22.16
C GLU A 412 19.01 5.52 22.40
N ASN A 413 19.76 5.17 21.34
CA ASN A 413 21.08 4.56 21.45
C ASN A 413 21.91 4.73 20.16
N LEU A 414 23.08 4.08 20.07
CA LEU A 414 23.94 4.14 18.88
C LEU A 414 23.27 3.55 17.63
N LEU A 415 22.55 2.43 17.79
CA LEU A 415 21.87 1.75 16.69
C LEU A 415 20.75 2.62 16.09
N THR A 416 19.94 3.26 16.94
CA THR A 416 18.87 4.17 16.47
C THR A 416 19.45 5.40 15.76
N LYS A 417 20.62 5.89 16.18
CA LYS A 417 21.34 6.96 15.47
C LYS A 417 21.82 6.52 14.09
N TRP A 418 22.48 5.36 13.97
CA TRP A 418 22.89 4.82 12.67
C TRP A 418 21.68 4.60 11.73
N PHE A 419 20.61 4.02 12.25
CA PHE A 419 19.36 3.82 11.51
C PHE A 419 18.80 5.14 10.97
N SER A 420 18.79 6.18 11.82
CA SER A 420 18.31 7.51 11.46
C SER A 420 19.21 8.22 10.44
N ILE A 421 20.53 8.06 10.53
CA ILE A 421 21.50 8.62 9.55
C ILE A 421 21.30 7.96 8.19
N GLU A 422 21.14 6.64 8.16
CA GLU A 422 20.88 5.90 6.93
C GLU A 422 19.57 6.34 6.27
N TYR A 423 18.47 6.41 7.04
CA TYR A 423 17.16 6.83 6.54
C TYR A 423 17.17 8.27 6.04
N ALA A 424 17.81 9.16 6.80
CA ALA A 424 18.02 10.53 6.38
C ALA A 424 18.74 10.59 5.03
N ASN A 425 19.85 9.86 4.86
CA ASN A 425 20.52 9.80 3.56
C ASN A 425 19.61 9.24 2.45
N TRP A 426 18.88 8.17 2.75
CA TRP A 426 18.02 7.48 1.79
C TRP A 426 16.88 8.38 1.28
N TYR A 427 16.03 8.89 2.18
CA TYR A 427 14.82 9.63 1.84
C TYR A 427 15.07 11.10 1.48
N GLU A 428 16.12 11.74 2.02
CA GLU A 428 16.42 13.14 1.72
C GLU A 428 17.26 13.33 0.47
N PHE A 429 18.13 12.39 0.13
CA PHE A 429 19.13 12.63 -0.90
C PHE A 429 19.16 11.51 -1.93
N TYR A 430 19.27 10.25 -1.52
CA TYR A 430 19.45 9.15 -2.48
C TYR A 430 18.22 8.95 -3.39
N LEU A 431 17.01 8.88 -2.82
CA LEU A 431 15.78 8.73 -3.62
C LEU A 431 15.53 9.92 -4.55
N GLN A 432 15.87 11.15 -4.13
CA GLN A 432 15.80 12.33 -4.99
C GLN A 432 16.84 12.28 -6.11
N GLY A 433 18.04 11.74 -5.82
CA GLY A 433 19.05 11.46 -6.83
C GLY A 433 18.55 10.46 -7.87
N LEU A 434 17.86 9.39 -7.44
CA LEU A 434 17.24 8.40 -8.33
C LEU A 434 16.14 9.02 -9.20
N ASP A 435 15.26 9.83 -8.61
CA ASP A 435 14.21 10.56 -9.33
C ASP A 435 14.83 11.51 -10.38
N TRP A 436 15.90 12.23 -10.01
CA TRP A 436 16.59 13.13 -10.93
C TRP A 436 17.22 12.40 -12.13
N ILE A 437 17.79 11.21 -11.92
CA ILE A 437 18.28 10.38 -13.03
C ILE A 437 17.17 9.53 -13.67
N GLU A 438 15.89 9.70 -13.32
CA GLU A 438 14.77 8.89 -13.80
C GLU A 438 14.98 7.36 -13.65
N ALA A 439 15.70 6.94 -12.62
CA ALA A 439 15.85 5.53 -12.30
C ALA A 439 14.57 4.99 -11.63
N PRO A 440 14.26 3.69 -11.77
CA PRO A 440 13.20 3.07 -10.98
C PRO A 440 13.43 3.29 -9.47
N ILE A 441 12.44 3.84 -8.80
CA ILE A 441 12.50 4.20 -7.38
C ILE A 441 11.87 3.08 -6.56
N PRO A 442 12.64 2.33 -5.74
CA PRO A 442 12.03 1.45 -4.75
C PRO A 442 11.33 2.29 -3.69
N LEU A 443 10.02 2.09 -3.52
CA LEU A 443 9.22 2.84 -2.54
C LEU A 443 9.55 2.38 -1.12
N GLY A 444 9.28 3.24 -0.14
CA GLY A 444 9.28 2.88 1.28
C GLY A 444 8.00 2.16 1.70
N GLY A 445 8.01 1.52 2.87
CA GLY A 445 6.90 0.65 3.31
C GLY A 445 5.62 1.37 3.74
N THR A 446 5.69 2.69 3.93
CA THR A 446 4.56 3.50 4.38
C THR A 446 4.58 4.89 3.73
N SER A 447 3.46 5.61 3.88
CA SER A 447 3.28 6.98 3.41
C SER A 447 3.52 7.11 1.91
N ASN A 448 3.17 6.05 1.18
CA ASN A 448 3.00 6.06 -0.26
C ASN A 448 1.56 6.51 -0.54
N HIS A 449 1.43 7.71 -1.07
CA HIS A 449 0.15 8.25 -1.47
C HIS A 449 -0.09 7.85 -2.92
N PHE A 450 -1.26 7.30 -3.25
CA PHE A 450 -1.59 6.82 -4.58
C PHE A 450 -2.86 7.47 -5.11
N ARG A 451 -2.88 7.72 -6.42
CA ARG A 451 -4.15 7.72 -7.16
C ARG A 451 -4.69 6.29 -7.16
N LYS A 452 -5.86 6.05 -6.57
CA LYS A 452 -6.43 4.70 -6.46
C LYS A 452 -6.51 3.99 -7.82
N LYS A 453 -6.96 4.71 -8.86
CA LYS A 453 -7.06 4.16 -10.22
C LYS A 453 -5.71 3.67 -10.77
N GLY A 454 -4.63 4.40 -10.55
CA GLY A 454 -3.31 4.01 -11.01
C GLY A 454 -2.78 2.80 -10.23
N LEU A 455 -3.04 2.73 -8.92
CA LEU A 455 -2.73 1.56 -8.12
C LEU A 455 -3.52 0.31 -8.56
N ASP A 456 -4.81 0.46 -8.89
CA ASP A 456 -5.64 -0.61 -9.46
C ASP A 456 -5.12 -1.08 -10.83
N GLN A 457 -4.62 -0.16 -11.67
CA GLN A 457 -4.00 -0.48 -12.97
C GLN A 457 -2.72 -1.31 -12.81
N LEU A 458 -1.94 -1.06 -11.77
CA LEU A 458 -0.72 -1.82 -11.46
C LEU A 458 -1.02 -3.25 -10.97
N GLY A 459 -2.27 -3.56 -10.63
CA GLY A 459 -2.62 -4.82 -9.94
C GLY A 459 -2.39 -4.75 -8.42
N ARG A 460 -2.35 -3.54 -7.85
CA ARG A 460 -2.27 -3.27 -6.40
C ARG A 460 -0.99 -3.79 -5.75
N TRP A 461 -1.00 -4.15 -4.48
CA TRP A 461 0.17 -4.73 -3.80
C TRP A 461 0.26 -6.24 -4.05
N ASP A 462 1.48 -6.77 -4.19
CA ASP A 462 1.69 -8.21 -4.34
C ASP A 462 1.60 -8.93 -2.97
N PRO A 463 0.59 -9.80 -2.74
CA PRO A 463 0.38 -10.45 -1.44
C PRO A 463 1.48 -11.44 -1.02
N TYR A 464 2.29 -11.89 -1.99
CA TYR A 464 3.35 -12.89 -1.82
C TYR A 464 4.75 -12.27 -1.77
N ASN A 465 4.87 -10.96 -1.95
CA ASN A 465 6.12 -10.24 -1.84
C ASN A 465 6.27 -9.70 -0.42
N VAL A 466 7.44 -9.92 0.21
CA VAL A 466 7.70 -9.40 1.56
C VAL A 466 8.18 -7.94 1.58
N THR A 467 8.37 -7.34 0.41
CA THR A 467 8.64 -5.92 0.16
C THR A 467 7.78 -5.46 -1.02
N GLU A 468 6.48 -5.39 -0.79
CA GLU A 468 5.47 -5.02 -1.79
C GLU A 468 5.64 -3.57 -2.31
N ASP A 469 6.25 -2.73 -1.49
CA ASP A 469 6.57 -1.33 -1.75
C ASP A 469 7.61 -1.18 -2.86
N ALA A 470 8.76 -1.84 -2.73
CA ALA A 470 9.82 -1.86 -3.72
C ALA A 470 9.33 -2.45 -5.06
N ASP A 471 8.48 -3.48 -5.01
CA ASP A 471 7.86 -4.09 -6.19
C ASP A 471 6.93 -3.12 -6.93
N ILE A 472 6.07 -2.36 -6.23
CA ILE A 472 5.25 -1.32 -6.86
C ILE A 472 6.13 -0.29 -7.57
N GLY A 473 7.23 0.13 -6.94
CA GLY A 473 8.19 1.07 -7.54
C GLY A 473 8.72 0.62 -8.90
N ILE A 474 9.05 -0.67 -9.03
CA ILE A 474 9.52 -1.24 -10.30
C ILE A 474 8.37 -1.42 -11.29
N ARG A 475 7.18 -1.86 -10.85
CA ARG A 475 5.99 -1.99 -11.72
C ARG A 475 5.54 -0.65 -12.30
N LEU A 476 5.61 0.44 -11.53
CA LEU A 476 5.38 1.79 -12.02
C LEU A 476 6.31 2.12 -13.19
N ALA A 477 7.61 1.89 -13.03
CA ALA A 477 8.58 2.14 -14.08
C ALA A 477 8.32 1.31 -15.35
N ARG A 478 7.94 0.04 -15.20
CA ARG A 478 7.58 -0.86 -16.33
C ARG A 478 6.34 -0.41 -17.08
N GLN A 479 5.38 0.24 -16.40
CA GLN A 479 4.17 0.80 -17.00
C GLN A 479 4.35 2.26 -17.45
N LYS A 480 5.58 2.79 -17.39
CA LYS A 480 5.90 4.19 -17.72
C LYS A 480 5.11 5.21 -16.87
N LEU A 481 4.68 4.80 -15.69
CA LEU A 481 4.07 5.65 -14.67
C LEU A 481 5.16 6.21 -13.76
N LYS A 482 4.86 7.33 -13.08
CA LYS A 482 5.82 8.09 -12.30
C LYS A 482 5.48 8.10 -10.81
N THR A 483 6.54 8.15 -10.03
CA THR A 483 6.54 8.48 -8.60
C THR A 483 7.23 9.83 -8.43
N GLU A 484 6.72 10.69 -7.55
CA GLU A 484 7.44 11.90 -7.12
C GLU A 484 7.67 11.88 -5.60
N MET A 485 8.76 12.49 -5.15
CA MET A 485 9.02 12.69 -3.72
C MET A 485 8.30 13.95 -3.22
N ILE A 486 7.69 13.89 -2.03
CA ILE A 486 7.01 15.05 -1.41
C ILE A 486 7.65 15.46 -0.09
N ASP A 487 7.69 16.78 0.18
CA ASP A 487 8.38 17.34 1.35
C ASP A 487 7.50 17.33 2.61
N THR A 488 7.33 16.13 3.16
CA THR A 488 6.57 15.85 4.38
C THR A 488 7.07 14.56 5.00
N TYR A 489 7.02 14.47 6.33
CA TYR A 489 7.58 13.35 7.07
C TYR A 489 6.49 12.48 7.66
N THR A 490 6.80 11.20 7.74
CA THR A 490 6.19 10.27 8.69
C THR A 490 7.28 9.78 9.63
N TYR A 491 7.00 9.84 10.93
CA TYR A 491 7.91 9.35 11.96
C TYR A 491 7.52 7.96 12.43
N GLU A 492 8.47 7.03 12.34
CA GLU A 492 8.38 5.63 12.73
C GLU A 492 9.15 5.35 14.03
N GLU A 493 9.02 4.12 14.55
CA GLU A 493 9.86 3.61 15.64
C GLU A 493 11.07 2.83 15.10
N ALA A 494 12.28 3.28 15.41
CA ALA A 494 13.50 2.56 15.13
C ALA A 494 13.67 1.35 16.09
N PRO A 495 14.16 0.18 15.60
CA PRO A 495 14.51 -0.93 16.47
C PRO A 495 15.62 -0.55 17.47
N ILE A 496 15.37 -0.79 18.75
CA ILE A 496 16.31 -0.44 19.82
C ILE A 496 17.36 -1.52 20.12
N SER A 497 17.17 -2.74 19.60
CA SER A 497 18.09 -3.87 19.82
C SER A 497 18.62 -4.43 18.50
N VAL A 498 19.87 -4.91 18.52
CA VAL A 498 20.51 -5.53 17.35
C VAL A 498 19.71 -6.73 16.84
N LYS A 499 19.15 -7.54 17.75
CA LYS A 499 18.31 -8.69 17.37
C LYS A 499 17.07 -8.26 16.57
N ALA A 500 16.32 -7.27 17.07
CA ALA A 500 15.15 -6.75 16.38
C ALA A 500 15.52 -6.11 15.03
N TRP A 501 16.62 -5.36 14.99
CA TRP A 501 17.14 -4.74 13.78
C TRP A 501 17.53 -5.79 12.72
N VAL A 502 18.26 -6.86 13.11
CA VAL A 502 18.64 -7.93 12.18
C VAL A 502 17.40 -8.63 11.64
N VAL A 503 16.40 -8.89 12.49
CA VAL A 503 15.13 -9.51 12.05
C VAL A 503 14.45 -8.65 10.98
N GLN A 504 14.30 -7.35 11.24
CA GLN A 504 13.68 -6.41 10.32
C GLN A 504 14.49 -6.28 9.02
N ARG A 505 15.80 -6.08 9.11
CA ARG A 505 16.65 -5.82 7.95
C ARG A 505 16.85 -7.07 7.07
N SER A 506 16.90 -8.26 7.66
CA SER A 506 16.88 -9.50 6.88
C SER A 506 15.60 -9.67 6.07
N ARG A 507 14.44 -9.24 6.60
CA ARG A 507 13.17 -9.26 5.87
C ARG A 507 13.24 -8.36 4.64
N TRP A 508 13.81 -7.16 4.79
CA TRP A 508 14.01 -6.25 3.66
C TRP A 508 14.95 -6.84 2.62
N TYR A 509 16.14 -7.33 3.02
CA TYR A 509 17.05 -7.95 2.06
C TYR A 509 16.43 -9.13 1.31
N LYS A 510 15.71 -9.99 2.04
CA LYS A 510 14.97 -11.10 1.44
C LYS A 510 13.96 -10.61 0.40
N GLY A 511 13.18 -9.59 0.73
CA GLY A 511 12.18 -9.03 -0.18
C GLY A 511 12.79 -8.32 -1.37
N HIS A 512 13.81 -7.51 -1.18
CA HIS A 512 14.50 -6.85 -2.31
C HIS A 512 15.09 -7.89 -3.27
N LEU A 513 15.70 -8.97 -2.75
CA LEU A 513 16.18 -10.08 -3.58
C LEU A 513 15.01 -10.81 -4.27
N GLN A 514 13.90 -11.07 -3.57
CA GLN A 514 12.70 -11.66 -4.14
C GLN A 514 12.15 -10.81 -5.30
N THR A 515 11.96 -9.51 -5.09
CA THR A 515 11.53 -8.53 -6.06
C THR A 515 12.45 -8.47 -7.27
N TYR A 516 13.77 -8.43 -7.04
CA TYR A 516 14.76 -8.44 -8.12
C TYR A 516 14.63 -9.72 -8.98
N LEU A 517 14.58 -10.89 -8.35
CA LEU A 517 14.45 -12.18 -9.05
C LEU A 517 13.13 -12.26 -9.83
N VAL A 518 12.02 -11.83 -9.23
CA VAL A 518 10.68 -11.83 -9.85
C VAL A 518 10.68 -11.03 -11.14
N HIS A 519 11.23 -9.81 -11.14
CA HIS A 519 11.28 -8.99 -12.35
C HIS A 519 12.35 -9.44 -13.35
N MET A 520 13.46 -10.02 -12.88
CA MET A 520 14.52 -10.58 -13.73
C MET A 520 14.20 -11.99 -14.27
N ARG A 521 13.02 -12.56 -13.98
CA ARG A 521 12.58 -13.83 -14.58
C ARG A 521 12.59 -13.79 -16.10
N HIS A 522 12.25 -12.66 -16.70
CA HIS A 522 12.25 -12.46 -18.15
C HIS A 522 13.04 -11.18 -18.48
N PRO A 523 14.38 -11.23 -18.49
CA PRO A 523 15.21 -10.02 -18.57
C PRO A 523 15.00 -9.26 -19.89
N VAL A 524 14.77 -9.97 -21.01
CA VAL A 524 14.46 -9.34 -22.30
C VAL A 524 13.14 -8.59 -22.26
N LYS A 525 12.11 -9.13 -21.59
CA LYS A 525 10.83 -8.45 -21.41
C LYS A 525 10.99 -7.22 -20.51
N LEU A 526 11.72 -7.36 -19.40
CA LEU A 526 12.02 -6.23 -18.51
C LEU A 526 12.78 -5.12 -19.24
N TYR A 527 13.76 -5.48 -20.08
CA TYR A 527 14.49 -4.54 -20.93
C TYR A 527 13.57 -3.82 -21.92
N ARG A 528 12.61 -4.52 -22.54
CA ARG A 528 11.62 -3.90 -23.44
C ARG A 528 10.63 -2.98 -22.70
N ASP A 529 10.18 -3.38 -21.50
CA ASP A 529 9.25 -2.59 -20.70
C ASP A 529 9.90 -1.27 -20.23
N LEU A 530 11.15 -1.34 -19.75
CA LEU A 530 11.87 -0.19 -19.18
C LEU A 530 12.63 0.65 -20.23
N GLY A 531 13.07 0.04 -21.32
CA GLY A 531 14.11 0.59 -22.20
C GLY A 531 15.53 0.40 -21.63
N ALA A 532 16.53 0.54 -22.50
CA ALA A 532 17.93 0.25 -22.18
C ALA A 532 18.46 1.06 -20.99
N GLU A 533 18.16 2.35 -20.98
CA GLU A 533 18.66 3.29 -19.97
C GLU A 533 18.12 2.97 -18.57
N LYS A 534 16.80 2.83 -18.41
CA LYS A 534 16.18 2.50 -17.12
C LYS A 534 16.48 1.08 -16.67
N PHE A 535 16.63 0.14 -17.61
CA PHE A 535 17.10 -1.20 -17.31
C PHE A 535 18.51 -1.16 -16.71
N LEU A 536 19.45 -0.46 -17.33
CA LEU A 536 20.82 -0.32 -16.82
C LEU A 536 20.84 0.37 -15.45
N LYS A 537 20.08 1.46 -15.28
CA LYS A 537 19.93 2.15 -13.98
C LYS A 537 19.35 1.24 -12.90
N LEU A 538 18.39 0.38 -13.23
CA LEU A 538 17.84 -0.63 -12.30
C LEU A 538 18.93 -1.61 -11.85
N GLN A 539 19.76 -2.11 -12.77
CA GLN A 539 20.85 -3.03 -12.42
C GLN A 539 21.85 -2.36 -11.49
N LEU A 540 22.28 -1.15 -11.85
CA LEU A 540 23.34 -0.41 -11.14
C LEU A 540 22.89 0.14 -9.78
N THR A 541 21.58 0.31 -9.55
CA THR A 541 21.05 0.84 -8.28
C THR A 541 20.38 -0.25 -7.46
N PHE A 542 19.17 -0.69 -7.83
CA PHE A 542 18.40 -1.68 -7.09
C PHE A 542 19.09 -3.04 -7.07
N GLY A 543 19.57 -3.52 -8.23
CA GLY A 543 20.27 -4.81 -8.35
C GLY A 543 21.53 -4.85 -7.48
N THR A 544 22.42 -3.87 -7.60
CA THR A 544 23.66 -3.84 -6.81
C THR A 544 23.41 -3.71 -5.30
N SER A 545 22.37 -2.99 -4.90
CA SER A 545 22.02 -2.84 -3.47
C SER A 545 21.57 -4.15 -2.81
N VAL A 546 21.12 -5.12 -3.61
CA VAL A 546 20.82 -6.49 -3.16
C VAL A 546 22.09 -7.32 -2.97
N PHE A 547 23.03 -7.25 -3.91
CA PHE A 547 24.19 -8.16 -3.93
C PHE A 547 25.40 -7.67 -3.15
N ILE A 548 25.66 -6.36 -3.10
CA ILE A 548 26.84 -5.79 -2.42
C ILE A 548 26.97 -6.25 -0.95
N PRO A 549 25.91 -6.21 -0.12
CA PRO A 549 26.02 -6.64 1.27
C PRO A 549 26.32 -8.14 1.44
N ILE A 550 25.96 -8.97 0.46
CA ILE A 550 26.27 -10.41 0.45
C ILE A 550 27.76 -10.61 0.14
N VAL A 551 28.31 -9.82 -0.78
CA VAL A 551 29.69 -9.93 -1.26
C VAL A 551 30.71 -9.28 -0.31
N ASN A 552 30.34 -8.19 0.36
CA ASN A 552 31.25 -7.40 1.22
C ASN A 552 32.05 -8.24 2.25
N PRO A 553 31.45 -9.18 3.02
CA PRO A 553 32.19 -9.99 3.98
C PRO A 553 33.34 -10.79 3.35
N PHE A 554 33.15 -11.25 2.12
CA PHE A 554 34.20 -11.99 1.41
C PHE A 554 35.37 -11.08 1.08
N LEU A 555 35.11 -9.86 0.57
CA LEU A 555 36.16 -8.88 0.27
C LEU A 555 36.94 -8.45 1.53
N TRP A 556 36.24 -8.21 2.64
CA TRP A 556 36.89 -7.86 3.90
C TRP A 556 37.68 -9.01 4.51
N ALA A 557 37.14 -10.24 4.44
CA ALA A 557 37.87 -11.43 4.89
C ALA A 557 39.13 -11.65 4.05
N MET A 558 39.05 -11.46 2.73
CA MET A 558 40.22 -11.53 1.86
C MET A 558 41.26 -10.48 2.25
N LEU A 559 40.86 -9.21 2.39
CA LEU A 559 41.76 -8.14 2.83
C LEU A 559 42.45 -8.48 4.17
N ALA A 560 41.71 -9.01 5.13
CA ALA A 560 42.25 -9.41 6.43
C ALA A 560 43.25 -10.57 6.28
N LEU A 561 42.90 -11.62 5.53
CA LEU A 561 43.74 -12.79 5.33
C LEU A 561 45.03 -12.47 4.57
N THR A 562 44.96 -11.65 3.52
CA THR A 562 46.15 -11.22 2.76
C THR A 562 47.07 -10.32 3.60
N SER A 563 46.50 -9.57 4.56
CA SER A 563 47.28 -8.71 5.45
C SER A 563 47.95 -9.50 6.59
N ILE A 564 47.29 -10.54 7.10
CA ILE A 564 47.80 -11.36 8.22
C ILE A 564 48.76 -12.44 7.73
N MET A 565 48.52 -13.03 6.55
CA MET A 565 49.30 -14.15 6.02
C MET A 565 49.81 -13.90 4.59
N PRO A 566 50.59 -12.83 4.30
CA PRO A 566 51.03 -12.51 2.95
C PRO A 566 51.68 -13.67 2.16
N PRO A 567 52.56 -14.51 2.75
CA PRO A 567 53.22 -15.59 2.01
C PRO A 567 52.25 -16.65 1.45
N LEU A 568 51.14 -16.92 2.13
CA LEU A 568 50.12 -17.89 1.68
C LEU A 568 49.30 -17.39 0.49
N PHE A 569 49.32 -16.07 0.25
CA PHE A 569 48.57 -15.40 -0.80
C PHE A 569 49.49 -14.72 -1.84
N GLY A 570 50.79 -15.02 -1.83
CA GLY A 570 51.76 -14.43 -2.77
C GLY A 570 51.54 -14.79 -4.24
N TRP A 571 50.68 -15.77 -4.53
CA TRP A 571 50.20 -16.11 -5.89
C TRP A 571 49.11 -15.15 -6.39
N ILE A 572 48.47 -14.39 -5.50
CA ILE A 572 47.66 -13.24 -5.87
C ILE A 572 48.67 -12.13 -6.17
N ASP A 573 49.08 -12.00 -7.43
CA ASP A 573 49.74 -10.78 -7.92
C ASP A 573 48.66 -9.86 -8.46
N PRO A 574 48.18 -8.89 -7.65
CA PRO A 574 47.11 -8.02 -8.07
C PRO A 574 47.65 -6.84 -8.86
N SER A 575 48.92 -6.77 -9.29
CA SER A 575 49.51 -5.57 -9.91
C SER A 575 48.59 -4.88 -10.94
N TYR A 576 47.87 -5.65 -11.77
CA TYR A 576 46.89 -5.14 -12.72
C TYR A 576 45.54 -4.67 -12.12
N LEU A 577 45.09 -5.29 -11.02
CA LEU A 577 43.83 -4.96 -10.32
C LEU A 577 44.04 -4.04 -9.11
N GLN A 578 45.27 -3.85 -8.65
CA GLN A 578 45.63 -3.14 -7.43
C GLN A 578 45.11 -1.70 -7.45
N PRO A 579 45.20 -0.93 -8.55
CA PRO A 579 44.60 0.40 -8.61
C PRO A 579 43.08 0.37 -8.40
N ILE A 580 42.40 -0.63 -8.97
CA ILE A 580 40.94 -0.82 -8.86
C ILE A 580 40.58 -1.17 -7.41
N CYS A 581 41.26 -2.14 -6.81
CA CYS A 581 41.02 -2.55 -5.44
C CYS A 581 41.32 -1.43 -4.44
N LEU A 582 42.39 -0.65 -4.65
CA LEU A 582 42.72 0.51 -3.81
C LEU A 582 41.67 1.62 -3.96
N PHE A 583 41.18 1.86 -5.17
CA PHE A 583 40.07 2.79 -5.39
C PHE A 583 38.83 2.35 -4.61
N ASP A 584 38.41 1.09 -4.73
CA ASP A 584 37.23 0.59 -4.03
C ASP A 584 37.39 0.62 -2.50
N LEU A 585 38.56 0.21 -2.01
CA LEU A 585 38.86 0.18 -0.58
C LEU A 585 38.93 1.58 0.03
N ILE A 586 39.62 2.51 -0.62
CA ILE A 586 39.87 3.84 -0.07
C ILE A 586 38.79 4.80 -0.54
N VAL A 587 38.74 5.09 -1.84
CA VAL A 587 37.85 6.11 -2.41
C VAL A 587 36.40 5.69 -2.26
N GLY A 588 36.05 4.42 -2.56
CA GLY A 588 34.69 3.90 -2.42
C GLY A 588 34.17 4.05 -0.98
N ASN A 589 34.85 3.44 0.00
CA ASN A 589 34.41 3.49 1.39
C ASN A 589 34.44 4.91 1.99
N LEU A 590 35.48 5.71 1.73
CA LEU A 590 35.53 7.09 2.21
C LEU A 590 34.41 7.94 1.61
N SER A 591 34.05 7.71 0.35
CA SER A 591 32.93 8.42 -0.28
C SER A 591 31.60 8.08 0.39
N PHE A 592 31.35 6.81 0.72
CA PHE A 592 30.14 6.43 1.48
C PHE A 592 30.11 7.04 2.88
N LEU A 593 31.25 7.10 3.58
CA LEU A 593 31.34 7.80 4.87
C LEU A 593 31.06 9.29 4.72
N ALA A 594 31.66 9.93 3.71
CA ALA A 594 31.45 11.34 3.41
C ALA A 594 29.98 11.62 3.09
N ILE A 595 29.28 10.75 2.35
CA ILE A 595 27.84 10.87 2.07
C ILE A 595 27.04 10.93 3.37
N TYR A 596 27.30 10.06 4.34
CA TYR A 596 26.59 10.11 5.64
C TYR A 596 26.93 11.36 6.45
N VAL A 597 28.18 11.80 6.45
CA VAL A 597 28.60 13.04 7.14
C VAL A 597 27.95 14.27 6.49
N VAL A 598 27.96 14.36 5.15
CA VAL A 598 27.32 15.45 4.39
C VAL A 598 25.82 15.46 4.63
N ALA A 599 25.17 14.30 4.72
CA ALA A 599 23.76 14.21 5.08
C ALA A 599 23.49 14.82 6.47
N CYS A 600 24.34 14.52 7.47
CA CYS A 600 24.24 15.13 8.80
C CYS A 600 24.41 16.66 8.75
N ILE A 601 25.40 17.17 7.99
CA ILE A 601 25.66 18.61 7.82
C ILE A 601 24.46 19.31 7.15
N LYS A 602 23.96 18.77 6.03
CA LYS A 602 22.83 19.34 5.28
C LYS A 602 21.55 19.42 6.10
N LEU A 603 21.33 18.45 6.99
CA LEU A 603 20.20 18.41 7.91
C LEU A 603 20.47 19.16 9.23
N LYS A 604 21.62 19.83 9.36
CA LYS A 604 22.06 20.56 10.56
C LYS A 604 22.12 19.68 11.82
N LYS A 605 22.30 18.37 11.67
CA LYS A 605 22.48 17.37 12.75
C LYS A 605 23.97 17.16 13.05
N TYR A 606 24.66 18.21 13.46
CA TYR A 606 26.12 18.18 13.67
C TYR A 606 26.57 17.17 14.74
N ASN A 607 25.75 16.99 15.77
CA ASN A 607 25.96 15.99 16.82
C ASN A 607 25.90 14.54 16.30
N TYR A 608 25.41 14.29 15.08
CA TYR A 608 25.32 12.95 14.50
C TYR A 608 26.59 12.56 13.70
N MET A 609 27.46 13.53 13.39
CA MET A 609 28.66 13.31 12.55
C MET A 609 29.64 12.27 13.11
N PRO A 610 29.97 12.25 14.43
CA PRO A 610 30.88 11.24 14.97
C PRO A 610 30.33 9.81 14.78
N TYR A 611 29.01 9.65 14.89
CA TYR A 611 28.37 8.34 14.70
C TYR A 611 28.32 7.94 13.22
N ALA A 612 28.23 8.90 12.31
CA ALA A 612 28.35 8.65 10.87
C ALA A 612 29.71 8.05 10.49
N LEU A 613 30.79 8.47 11.16
CA LEU A 613 32.13 7.91 10.96
C LEU A 613 32.25 6.45 11.44
N LEU A 614 31.38 6.02 12.36
CA LEU A 614 31.34 4.64 12.87
C LEU A 614 30.42 3.71 12.04
N MET A 615 29.86 4.18 10.93
CA MET A 615 29.02 3.38 10.02
C MET A 615 29.67 2.10 9.45
N PRO A 616 31.00 1.91 9.35
CA PRO A 616 31.55 0.63 8.88
C PRO A 616 31.14 -0.55 9.77
N GLY A 617 30.99 -0.33 11.08
CA GLY A 617 30.42 -1.34 11.99
C GLY A 617 28.96 -1.67 11.67
N TYR A 618 28.19 -0.66 11.26
CA TYR A 618 26.82 -0.83 10.81
C TYR A 618 26.73 -1.58 9.47
N TRP A 619 27.69 -1.36 8.54
CA TRP A 619 27.76 -2.13 7.29
C TRP A 619 27.98 -3.63 7.51
N ALA A 620 28.75 -4.01 8.53
CA ALA A 620 28.90 -5.42 8.91
C ALA A 620 27.57 -6.03 9.37
N LEU A 621 26.75 -5.28 10.12
CA LEU A 621 25.39 -5.71 10.49
C LEU A 621 24.50 -5.88 9.25
N HIS A 622 24.60 -4.97 8.27
CA HIS A 622 23.91 -5.10 6.98
C HIS A 622 24.28 -6.39 6.26
N SER A 623 25.57 -6.71 6.19
CA SER A 623 26.04 -7.94 5.57
C SER A 623 25.50 -9.18 6.29
N PHE A 624 25.56 -9.21 7.63
CA PHE A 624 24.99 -10.31 8.42
C PHE A 624 23.49 -10.48 8.17
N ALA A 625 22.73 -9.39 8.18
CA ALA A 625 21.30 -9.41 7.90
C ALA A 625 20.99 -9.88 6.47
N SER A 626 21.83 -9.52 5.48
CA SER A 626 21.66 -9.93 4.08
C SER A 626 21.86 -11.43 3.87
N TRP A 627 22.88 -12.04 4.50
CA TRP A 627 23.10 -13.48 4.47
C TRP A 627 21.97 -14.26 5.14
N ARG A 628 21.50 -13.79 6.31
CA ARG A 628 20.31 -14.35 6.95
C ARG A 628 19.08 -14.25 6.04
N GLY A 629 18.88 -13.11 5.37
CA GLY A 629 17.79 -12.90 4.41
C GLY A 629 17.86 -13.84 3.20
N LEU A 630 19.05 -14.03 2.62
CA LEU A 630 19.30 -14.97 1.52
C LEU A 630 18.97 -16.42 1.92
N ILE A 631 19.48 -16.88 3.07
CA ILE A 631 19.20 -18.23 3.59
C ILE A 631 17.70 -18.42 3.84
N GLN A 632 17.03 -17.39 4.38
CA GLN A 632 15.60 -17.41 4.59
C GLN A 632 14.81 -17.45 3.27
N LEU A 633 15.25 -16.76 2.21
CA LEU A 633 14.59 -16.83 0.90
C LEU A 633 14.56 -18.26 0.37
N ILE A 634 15.67 -18.99 0.54
CA ILE A 634 15.81 -20.37 0.07
C ILE A 634 14.95 -21.33 0.90
N ARG A 635 14.94 -21.18 2.23
CA ARG A 635 14.27 -22.13 3.14
C ARG A 635 12.79 -21.81 3.36
N LYS A 636 12.43 -20.53 3.48
CA LYS A 636 11.11 -20.04 3.90
C LYS A 636 10.77 -18.70 3.22
N PRO A 637 10.55 -18.70 1.89
CA PRO A 637 10.42 -17.48 1.09
C PRO A 637 9.30 -16.55 1.58
N PHE A 638 8.14 -17.12 1.90
CA PHE A 638 6.94 -16.38 2.28
C PHE A 638 6.79 -16.12 3.79
N GLN A 639 7.77 -16.55 4.62
CA GLN A 639 7.69 -16.30 6.06
C GLN A 639 7.84 -14.80 6.36
N TRP A 640 6.90 -14.21 7.07
CA TRP A 640 7.01 -12.83 7.54
C TRP A 640 7.49 -12.81 9.00
N ASP A 641 8.76 -12.48 9.23
CA ASP A 641 9.25 -12.24 10.60
C ASP A 641 8.80 -10.83 11.03
N LYS A 642 7.91 -10.75 12.03
CA LYS A 642 7.41 -9.48 12.56
C LYS A 642 8.39 -8.88 13.57
N THR A 643 8.49 -7.56 13.55
CA THR A 643 9.23 -6.78 14.54
C THR A 643 8.23 -6.25 15.57
N SER A 644 8.58 -6.29 16.85
CA SER A 644 7.75 -5.71 17.90
C SER A 644 7.95 -4.19 17.96
N HIS A 645 6.84 -3.46 17.97
CA HIS A 645 6.79 -2.00 18.14
C HIS A 645 6.12 -1.65 19.48
N GLY A 646 6.25 -0.39 19.93
CA GLY A 646 5.79 0.10 21.24
C GLY A 646 6.76 -0.18 22.39
N VAL A 647 8.05 -0.43 22.09
CA VAL A 647 9.06 -0.79 23.09
C VAL A 647 9.86 0.43 23.54
N SER A 648 10.01 1.42 22.65
CA SER A 648 10.72 2.68 22.90
C SER A 648 10.16 3.39 24.13
N LYS A 649 11.06 4.02 24.90
CA LYS A 649 10.65 4.87 26.04
C LYS A 649 9.73 6.01 25.61
N ILE A 650 9.93 6.56 24.41
CA ILE A 650 9.14 7.68 23.84
C ILE A 650 7.75 7.23 23.38
N ALA A 651 7.59 5.94 23.05
CA ALA A 651 6.29 5.39 22.69
C ALA A 651 5.38 5.17 23.91
N LYS A 652 5.97 5.06 25.12
CA LYS A 652 5.25 4.80 26.38
C LYS A 652 4.86 6.05 27.15
N THR A 653 5.42 7.20 26.78
CA THR A 653 5.11 8.54 27.30
C THR A 653 4.10 9.22 26.41
#